data_AF-A0AAD5U834-F1
#
_entry.id   AF-A0AAD5U834-F1
#
_cell.length_a   1.000
_cell.length_b   1.000
_cell.length_c   1.000
_cell.angle_alpha   90.00
_cell.angle_beta   90.00
_cell.angle_gamma   90.00
#
_symmetry.space_group_name_H-M   'P 1'
#
loop_
_entity.id
_entity.type
_entity.pdbx_description
1 polymer ?
#
loop_
_entity_poly.entity_id
_entity_poly.type
_entity_poly.pdbx_seq_one_letter_code
_entity_poly.pdbx_strand_id
1 'polypeptide(L)'
;MTIEKKELTITEDLKLQTASPTGTAFNIMKTMIGAGIFASAAAVGSSGFYFGLFLIVIMGAVFYWTIMTMVRASVDSETKNIQDLMKFSFGKPGELFLNITFLLLAMGSILAYTVILADILPDIMRTLLPSAKDSLLLSRRALIIIVSVGLLFPVSLSRSMAGLAKFSGVAMFMVFFIIMATLFTSVPTSFKGAEEVTFVKIAGIPSAIGSFSFAYVCHHNLLMNYHEMKNKNLKTFSRVTKVSLLIAVVLTIGVALQYLTFREKSESNIINAFPADNVIIIICRVLFAIDMMFTYPIGFVVTRDTINKLFFKNKAFNLYRHIFLSALILAITVTVGCVTCDLGLIIDITGGVTASIVAFIIPSACFLKVKKIKKVKSSLFQKIVHITCIIFGCLLIILTLLLIIQSAVKAEKVIKTPAMADSITEGTLSKWTKSVGDFVKRDEHIATVETDKIDVTVNSPDSGKILELLASEGDTVVVGADLFKLDTDAVDSGKPSSQPATPKEEPAKPSAPPAESKPTTKLSPKPIPKQQKPTPTLSKSPPPPSTAQTPSSSPPPAAKTSHSVPLEGEIPGLNFGTRTERRVKMSRMRLKISERLKDSQNTAAALTTFNEIDMSNIIEMRSKYKDLVLEKENVKLGFMSPFIKAVSEALKQVPEVNARIEGNEVVYSDFVDISVAVATPKGLVTPVLRNCENLSLIEIEKAMAALAKKVLAKNNAITIEDMAGGTFTISNGGVFGSMMGTPIINQPQAAILGMHATKERAVVVNGQIVIRPMMYVALTYDHRLIDGREATTFLVRVKQLLEDPRRILLGV
;
A
#
# COMPACT_ATOMS: atom_id res chain seq x y z
N MET A 1 69.58 -0.42 10.41
CA MET A 1 70.08 -1.68 9.80
C MET A 1 69.23 -2.91 10.14
N THR A 2 69.13 -3.36 11.40
CA THR A 2 68.48 -4.67 11.71
C THR A 2 66.94 -4.68 11.59
N ILE A 3 66.28 -3.52 11.65
CA ILE A 3 64.82 -3.40 11.51
C ILE A 3 64.39 -3.37 10.04
N GLU A 4 65.06 -2.56 9.20
CA GLU A 4 64.75 -2.41 7.77
C GLU A 4 64.76 -3.75 7.02
N LYS A 5 65.73 -4.63 7.30
CA LYS A 5 65.78 -5.97 6.68
C LYS A 5 64.54 -6.82 6.94
N LYS A 6 63.78 -6.56 8.02
CA LYS A 6 62.56 -7.32 8.35
C LYS A 6 61.31 -6.74 7.68
N GLU A 7 61.28 -5.44 7.40
CA GLU A 7 60.25 -4.83 6.53
C GLU A 7 60.46 -5.16 5.05
N LEU A 8 61.72 -5.31 4.60
CA LEU A 8 62.03 -5.81 3.25
C LEU A 8 61.47 -7.23 3.03
N THR A 9 61.70 -8.18 3.93
CA THR A 9 61.15 -9.55 3.75
C THR A 9 59.62 -9.59 3.65
N ILE A 10 58.90 -8.72 4.37
CA ILE A 10 57.43 -8.65 4.30
C ILE A 10 56.95 -7.99 2.99
N THR A 11 57.80 -7.22 2.32
CA THR A 11 57.47 -6.60 1.02
C THR A 11 57.93 -7.43 -0.19
N GLU A 12 58.92 -8.34 -0.05
CA GLU A 12 59.33 -9.24 -1.14
C GLU A 12 58.35 -10.42 -1.37
N ASP A 13 57.74 -10.98 -0.32
CA ASP A 13 56.72 -12.04 -0.46
C ASP A 13 55.39 -11.51 -1.05
N LEU A 14 55.17 -10.20 -1.02
CA LEU A 14 54.06 -9.53 -1.70
C LEU A 14 54.41 -9.13 -3.16
N LYS A 15 54.91 -10.11 -3.92
CA LYS A 15 54.89 -10.06 -5.40
C LYS A 15 53.45 -9.82 -5.87
N LEU A 16 53.13 -8.58 -6.24
CA LEU A 16 51.81 -8.19 -6.73
C LEU A 16 51.38 -9.11 -7.88
N GLN A 17 50.39 -9.97 -7.62
CA GLN A 17 49.85 -10.89 -8.60
C GLN A 17 49.09 -10.10 -9.67
N THR A 18 49.76 -9.77 -10.79
CA THR A 18 49.13 -9.00 -11.87
C THR A 18 47.93 -9.75 -12.42
N ALA A 19 46.73 -9.18 -12.27
CA ALA A 19 45.49 -9.80 -12.71
C ALA A 19 45.50 -9.98 -14.24
N SER A 20 45.00 -11.11 -14.73
CA SER A 20 44.72 -11.25 -16.16
C SER A 20 43.58 -10.30 -16.56
N PRO A 21 43.49 -9.83 -17.82
CA PRO A 21 42.38 -8.99 -18.27
C PRO A 21 41.00 -9.62 -17.99
N THR A 22 40.90 -10.95 -18.05
CA THR A 22 39.71 -11.72 -17.67
C THR A 22 39.43 -11.64 -16.16
N GLY A 23 40.46 -11.79 -15.31
CA GLY A 23 40.33 -11.62 -13.86
C GLY A 23 39.89 -10.20 -13.49
N THR A 24 40.47 -9.18 -14.13
CA THR A 24 40.01 -7.78 -14.02
C THR A 24 38.55 -7.61 -14.46
N ALA A 25 38.11 -8.33 -15.50
CA ALA A 25 36.72 -8.32 -15.94
C ALA A 25 35.76 -8.89 -14.87
N PHE A 26 36.13 -10.02 -14.26
CA PHE A 26 35.38 -10.63 -13.14
C PHE A 26 35.36 -9.73 -11.90
N ASN A 27 36.47 -9.09 -11.54
CA ASN A 27 36.51 -8.16 -10.40
C ASN A 27 35.57 -6.95 -10.59
N ILE A 28 35.61 -6.31 -11.76
CA ILE A 28 34.72 -5.18 -12.08
C ILE A 28 33.27 -5.65 -12.07
N MET A 29 32.98 -6.78 -12.71
CA MET A 29 31.64 -7.36 -12.82
C MET A 29 31.06 -7.76 -11.46
N LYS A 30 31.85 -8.37 -10.56
CA LYS A 30 31.43 -8.66 -9.17
C LYS A 30 31.21 -7.41 -8.31
N THR A 31 31.73 -6.26 -8.74
CA THR A 31 31.44 -4.96 -8.10
C THR A 31 30.15 -4.31 -8.66
N MET A 32 29.60 -4.83 -9.77
CA MET A 32 28.34 -4.39 -10.38
C MET A 32 27.18 -5.36 -10.12
N ILE A 33 27.47 -6.66 -10.03
CA ILE A 33 26.50 -7.70 -9.71
C ILE A 33 26.50 -7.88 -8.19
N GLY A 34 25.81 -6.95 -7.52
CA GLY A 34 25.52 -6.98 -6.09
C GLY A 34 24.02 -6.78 -5.83
N ALA A 35 23.65 -6.47 -4.59
CA ALA A 35 22.25 -6.34 -4.14
C ALA A 35 21.36 -5.48 -5.06
N GLY A 36 21.89 -4.38 -5.59
CA GLY A 36 21.14 -3.45 -6.45
C GLY A 36 20.58 -4.07 -7.74
N ILE A 37 21.12 -5.20 -8.23
CA ILE A 37 20.58 -5.86 -9.43
C ILE A 37 19.19 -6.47 -9.19
N PHE A 38 18.90 -6.93 -7.96
CA PHE A 38 17.64 -7.58 -7.62
C PHE A 38 16.47 -6.60 -7.45
N ALA A 39 16.76 -5.32 -7.21
CA ALA A 39 15.76 -4.24 -7.21
C ALA A 39 15.36 -3.76 -8.62
N SER A 40 15.95 -4.30 -9.68
CA SER A 40 15.73 -3.80 -11.06
C SER A 40 14.27 -3.91 -11.51
N ALA A 41 13.52 -4.92 -11.05
CA ALA A 41 12.10 -5.06 -11.35
C ALA A 41 11.27 -3.92 -10.70
N ALA A 42 11.54 -3.58 -9.44
CA ALA A 42 10.93 -2.46 -8.74
C ALA A 42 11.30 -1.11 -9.38
N ALA A 43 12.58 -0.91 -9.73
CA ALA A 43 13.07 0.29 -10.40
C ALA A 43 12.44 0.52 -11.80
N VAL A 44 12.19 -0.55 -12.55
CA VAL A 44 11.43 -0.47 -13.81
C VAL A 44 9.93 -0.24 -13.55
N GLY A 45 9.37 -0.80 -12.48
CA GLY A 45 7.99 -0.55 -12.06
C GLY A 45 7.71 0.88 -11.58
N SER A 46 8.69 1.55 -10.97
CA SER A 46 8.58 2.94 -10.50
C SER A 46 8.77 3.95 -11.63
N SER A 47 9.60 3.65 -12.64
CA SER A 47 9.87 4.55 -13.79
C SER A 47 9.01 4.28 -15.03
N GLY A 48 8.26 3.18 -15.08
CA GLY A 48 7.47 2.72 -16.24
C GLY A 48 8.29 1.77 -17.13
N PHE A 49 7.66 0.73 -17.67
CA PHE A 49 8.37 -0.46 -18.16
C PHE A 49 9.36 -0.17 -19.30
N TYR A 50 8.87 0.45 -20.38
CA TYR A 50 9.69 0.74 -21.56
C TYR A 50 10.78 1.78 -21.25
N PHE A 51 10.46 2.80 -20.44
CA PHE A 51 11.43 3.79 -20.02
C PHE A 51 12.47 3.24 -19.04
N GLY A 52 12.10 2.33 -18.15
CA GLY A 52 13.00 1.64 -17.23
C GLY A 52 14.02 0.76 -17.97
N LEU A 53 13.58 -0.01 -18.97
CA LEU A 53 14.49 -0.77 -19.85
C LEU A 53 15.45 0.16 -20.63
N PHE A 54 14.97 1.30 -21.09
CA PHE A 54 15.78 2.33 -21.75
C PHE A 54 16.81 2.98 -20.78
N LEU A 55 16.40 3.28 -19.53
CA LEU A 55 17.27 3.77 -18.46
C LEU A 55 18.39 2.77 -18.14
N ILE A 56 18.09 1.46 -18.08
CA ILE A 56 19.09 0.40 -17.83
C ILE A 56 20.24 0.46 -18.86
N VAL A 57 19.91 0.61 -20.15
CA VAL A 57 20.90 0.70 -21.23
C VAL A 57 21.66 2.03 -21.20
N ILE A 58 20.97 3.15 -20.97
CA ILE A 58 21.61 4.47 -20.87
C ILE A 58 22.53 4.56 -19.65
N MET A 59 22.13 4.04 -18.49
CA MET A 59 23.00 3.99 -17.32
C MET A 59 24.26 3.16 -17.60
N GLY A 60 24.16 2.02 -18.29
CA GLY A 60 25.33 1.30 -18.79
C GLY A 60 26.26 2.17 -19.65
N ALA A 61 25.71 2.89 -20.64
CA ALA A 61 26.50 3.77 -21.50
C ALA A 61 27.18 4.93 -20.73
N VAL A 62 26.47 5.56 -19.79
CA VAL A 62 26.98 6.66 -18.96
C VAL A 62 28.04 6.15 -17.97
N PHE A 63 27.80 5.02 -17.30
CA PHE A 63 28.77 4.44 -16.36
C PHE A 63 30.07 4.05 -17.07
N TYR A 64 30.02 3.41 -18.25
CA TYR A 64 31.23 3.18 -19.05
C TYR A 64 32.01 4.49 -19.33
N TRP A 65 31.31 5.58 -19.64
CA TRP A 65 31.93 6.87 -19.90
C TRP A 65 32.53 7.54 -18.66
N THR A 66 31.87 7.49 -17.49
CA THR A 66 32.42 8.06 -16.24
C THR A 66 33.58 7.21 -15.69
N ILE A 67 33.48 5.88 -15.78
CA ILE A 67 34.57 4.91 -15.51
C ILE A 67 35.81 5.26 -16.33
N MET A 68 35.67 5.36 -17.66
CA MET A 68 36.79 5.70 -18.55
C MET A 68 37.30 7.13 -18.37
N THR A 69 36.45 8.07 -17.92
CA THR A 69 36.86 9.43 -17.55
C THR A 69 37.76 9.42 -16.32
N MET A 70 37.41 8.64 -15.29
CA MET A 70 38.18 8.55 -14.05
C MET A 70 39.55 7.90 -14.26
N VAL A 71 39.64 6.84 -15.07
CA VAL A 71 40.92 6.19 -15.41
C VAL A 71 41.81 7.13 -16.22
N ARG A 72 41.25 7.91 -17.17
CA ARG A 72 42.02 8.95 -17.89
C ARG A 72 42.55 10.01 -16.94
N ALA A 73 41.72 10.50 -16.00
CA ALA A 73 42.16 11.48 -15.00
C ALA A 73 43.30 10.91 -14.11
N SER A 74 43.20 9.64 -13.69
CA SER A 74 44.25 8.93 -12.95
C SER A 74 45.56 8.79 -13.75
N VAL A 75 45.48 8.47 -15.04
CA VAL A 75 46.66 8.40 -15.94
C VAL A 75 47.27 9.78 -16.15
N ASP A 76 46.46 10.81 -16.42
CA ASP A 76 46.93 12.20 -16.61
C ASP A 76 47.61 12.78 -15.35
N SER A 77 47.18 12.34 -14.15
CA SER A 77 47.76 12.76 -12.85
C SER A 77 48.78 11.78 -12.26
N GLU A 78 49.06 10.65 -12.94
CA GLU A 78 49.97 9.58 -12.48
C GLU A 78 49.59 8.95 -11.12
N THR A 79 48.33 9.05 -10.70
CA THR A 79 47.85 8.59 -9.39
C THR A 79 47.44 7.12 -9.42
N LYS A 80 47.80 6.36 -8.37
CA LYS A 80 47.60 4.90 -8.29
C LYS A 80 46.24 4.48 -7.72
N ASN A 81 45.60 5.33 -6.92
CA ASN A 81 44.30 5.10 -6.30
C ASN A 81 43.45 6.38 -6.36
N ILE A 82 42.17 6.27 -6.00
CA ILE A 82 41.21 7.38 -6.14
C ILE A 82 41.36 8.42 -5.02
N GLN A 83 41.88 8.03 -3.84
CA GLN A 83 42.25 8.95 -2.77
C GLN A 83 43.34 9.92 -3.23
N ASP A 84 44.38 9.43 -3.88
CA ASP A 84 45.45 10.26 -4.47
C ASP A 84 44.91 11.14 -5.61
N LEU A 85 43.99 10.64 -6.46
CA LEU A 85 43.35 11.43 -7.52
C LEU A 85 42.52 12.60 -6.95
N MET A 86 41.71 12.36 -5.92
CA MET A 86 40.93 13.40 -5.23
C MET A 86 41.84 14.38 -4.49
N LYS A 87 42.90 13.90 -3.85
CA LYS A 87 43.92 14.71 -3.18
C LYS A 87 44.71 15.60 -4.14
N PHE A 88 45.05 15.10 -5.33
CA PHE A 88 45.66 15.89 -6.40
C PHE A 88 44.69 16.96 -6.94
N SER A 89 43.41 16.63 -7.04
CA SER A 89 42.38 17.51 -7.63
C SER A 89 41.85 18.60 -6.67
N PHE A 90 41.76 18.29 -5.38
CA PHE A 90 41.05 19.07 -4.35
C PHE A 90 41.76 19.14 -2.98
N GLY A 91 42.99 18.61 -2.86
CA GLY A 91 43.75 18.60 -1.60
C GLY A 91 43.19 17.66 -0.52
N LYS A 92 43.68 17.83 0.71
CA LYS A 92 43.22 17.06 1.89
C LYS A 92 41.69 17.09 2.11
N PRO A 93 40.96 18.19 1.88
CA PRO A 93 39.49 18.19 2.00
C PRO A 93 38.81 17.24 1.01
N GLY A 94 39.32 17.13 -0.22
CA GLY A 94 38.83 16.16 -1.20
C GLY A 94 39.15 14.70 -0.83
N GLU A 95 40.34 14.45 -0.29
CA GLU A 95 40.72 13.14 0.28
C GLU A 95 39.75 12.73 1.40
N LEU A 96 39.38 13.68 2.28
CA LEU A 96 38.43 13.45 3.38
C LEU A 96 37.00 13.22 2.88
N PHE A 97 36.48 14.10 2.01
CA PHE A 97 35.14 13.98 1.43
C PHE A 97 34.94 12.63 0.75
N LEU A 98 35.89 12.21 -0.09
CA LEU A 98 35.87 10.91 -0.77
C LEU A 98 35.80 9.74 0.22
N ASN A 99 36.62 9.74 1.27
CA ASN A 99 36.64 8.66 2.25
C ASN A 99 35.32 8.61 3.06
N ILE A 100 34.67 9.74 3.32
CA ILE A 100 33.32 9.80 3.91
C ILE A 100 32.28 9.23 2.93
N THR A 101 32.30 9.64 1.66
CA THR A 101 31.40 9.10 0.62
C THR A 101 31.58 7.58 0.46
N PHE A 102 32.80 7.06 0.48
CA PHE A 102 33.08 5.64 0.39
C PHE A 102 32.66 4.87 1.65
N LEU A 103 32.79 5.48 2.83
CA LEU A 103 32.28 4.90 4.07
C LEU A 103 30.75 4.72 4.00
N LEU A 104 30.02 5.76 3.56
CA LEU A 104 28.57 5.69 3.38
C LEU A 104 28.15 4.64 2.34
N LEU A 105 28.85 4.56 1.20
CA LEU A 105 28.56 3.57 0.15
C LEU A 105 28.80 2.14 0.64
N ALA A 106 29.90 1.90 1.34
CA ALA A 106 30.24 0.59 1.89
C ALA A 106 29.29 0.19 3.04
N MET A 107 28.89 1.13 3.91
CA MET A 107 27.90 0.90 4.97
C MET A 107 26.51 0.62 4.42
N GLY A 108 26.03 1.39 3.43
CA GLY A 108 24.76 1.11 2.75
C GLY A 108 24.74 -0.24 2.04
N SER A 109 25.86 -0.63 1.43
CA SER A 109 26.01 -1.94 0.79
C SER A 109 25.89 -3.09 1.79
N ILE A 110 26.61 -3.04 2.91
CA ILE A 110 26.53 -4.10 3.94
C ILE A 110 25.21 -4.11 4.68
N LEU A 111 24.55 -2.95 4.85
CA LEU A 111 23.18 -2.88 5.38
C LEU A 111 22.17 -3.55 4.43
N ALA A 112 22.26 -3.30 3.12
CA ALA A 112 21.41 -3.94 2.12
C ALA A 112 21.56 -5.48 2.14
N TYR A 113 22.80 -6.01 2.20
CA TYR A 113 23.05 -7.44 2.34
C TYR A 113 22.47 -8.02 3.64
N THR A 114 22.59 -7.29 4.75
CA THR A 114 22.02 -7.65 6.06
C THR A 114 20.50 -7.72 6.03
N VAL A 115 19.82 -6.77 5.38
CA VAL A 115 18.36 -6.77 5.19
C VAL A 115 17.90 -7.91 4.28
N ILE A 116 18.53 -8.09 3.11
CA ILE A 116 18.23 -9.21 2.19
C ILE A 116 18.32 -10.57 2.90
N LEU A 117 19.37 -10.77 3.72
CA LEU A 117 19.50 -11.98 4.54
C LEU A 117 18.38 -12.10 5.57
N ALA A 118 18.03 -11.02 6.26
CA ALA A 118 16.98 -11.00 7.27
C ALA A 118 15.59 -11.36 6.69
N ASP A 119 15.31 -10.97 5.46
CA ASP A 119 14.02 -11.22 4.81
C ASP A 119 13.91 -12.66 4.28
N ILE A 120 15.02 -13.24 3.81
CA ILE A 120 15.04 -14.56 3.15
C ILE A 120 15.27 -15.71 4.14
N LEU A 121 16.11 -15.52 5.16
CA LEU A 121 16.45 -16.57 6.14
C LEU A 121 15.22 -17.18 6.87
N PRO A 122 14.20 -16.41 7.30
CA PRO A 122 13.03 -16.96 7.98
C PRO A 122 12.32 -18.04 7.16
N ASP A 123 12.11 -17.81 5.87
CA ASP A 123 11.37 -18.75 5.02
C ASP A 123 12.22 -19.98 4.67
N ILE A 124 13.53 -19.83 4.48
CA ILE A 124 14.44 -20.99 4.38
C ILE A 124 14.34 -21.84 5.66
N MET A 125 14.42 -21.22 6.83
CA MET A 125 14.43 -21.94 8.12
C MET A 125 13.08 -22.58 8.44
N ARG A 126 11.95 -21.93 8.12
CA ARG A 126 10.59 -22.48 8.26
C ARG A 126 10.34 -23.69 7.35
N THR A 127 10.99 -23.74 6.19
CA THR A 127 10.94 -24.86 5.25
C THR A 127 11.85 -26.01 5.69
N LEU A 128 13.07 -25.71 6.14
CA LEU A 128 14.05 -26.72 6.57
C LEU A 128 13.73 -27.33 7.95
N LEU A 129 13.15 -26.57 8.89
CA LEU A 129 12.76 -27.03 10.22
C LEU A 129 11.25 -26.80 10.46
N PRO A 130 10.34 -27.61 9.85
CA PRO A 130 8.90 -27.44 10.02
C PRO A 130 8.42 -27.53 11.48
N SER A 131 9.11 -28.29 12.32
CA SER A 131 8.81 -28.47 13.74
C SER A 131 9.19 -27.27 14.63
N ALA A 132 9.81 -26.23 14.07
CA ALA A 132 10.30 -25.06 14.82
C ALA A 132 9.73 -23.72 14.32
N LYS A 133 8.71 -23.75 13.46
CA LYS A 133 8.15 -22.57 12.76
C LYS A 133 7.81 -21.39 13.67
N ASP A 134 7.25 -21.67 14.85
CA ASP A 134 6.79 -20.67 15.81
C ASP A 134 7.86 -20.29 16.86
N SER A 135 9.08 -20.81 16.73
CA SER A 135 10.18 -20.49 17.65
C SER A 135 10.62 -19.03 17.48
N LEU A 136 10.78 -18.32 18.60
CA LEU A 136 11.37 -16.97 18.63
C LEU A 136 12.74 -16.91 17.92
N LEU A 137 13.49 -18.02 17.90
CA LEU A 137 14.78 -18.18 17.22
C LEU A 137 14.68 -18.10 15.69
N LEU A 138 13.50 -18.41 15.10
CA LEU A 138 13.24 -18.28 13.67
C LEU A 138 12.68 -16.89 13.27
N SER A 139 12.46 -15.98 14.24
CA SER A 139 12.02 -14.61 13.92
C SER A 139 13.13 -13.80 13.23
N ARG A 140 12.76 -12.85 12.35
CA ARG A 140 13.68 -12.00 11.56
C ARG A 140 14.85 -11.45 12.39
N ARG A 141 14.58 -10.89 13.57
CA ARG A 141 15.61 -10.37 14.49
C ARG A 141 16.49 -11.43 15.14
N ALA A 142 15.98 -12.62 15.41
CA ALA A 142 16.81 -13.69 15.95
C ALA A 142 17.75 -14.22 14.86
N LEU A 143 17.24 -14.56 13.67
CA LEU A 143 18.05 -15.10 12.57
C LEU A 143 19.11 -14.10 12.08
N ILE A 144 18.77 -12.82 11.92
CA ILE A 144 19.75 -11.80 11.52
C ILE A 144 20.89 -11.68 12.56
N ILE A 145 20.59 -11.69 13.86
CA ILE A 145 21.60 -11.63 14.93
C ILE A 145 22.42 -12.93 14.97
N ILE A 146 21.79 -14.10 14.93
CA ILE A 146 22.45 -15.42 14.98
C ILE A 146 23.41 -15.58 13.80
N VAL A 147 22.98 -15.29 12.58
CA VAL A 147 23.85 -15.38 11.38
C VAL A 147 24.93 -14.29 11.39
N SER A 148 24.61 -13.08 11.85
CA SER A 148 25.59 -11.98 11.89
C SER A 148 26.70 -12.22 12.92
N VAL A 149 26.36 -12.69 14.12
CA VAL A 149 27.33 -12.96 15.19
C VAL A 149 28.04 -14.31 14.99
N GLY A 150 27.29 -15.35 14.64
CA GLY A 150 27.81 -16.72 14.51
C GLY A 150 28.61 -16.99 13.24
N LEU A 151 28.31 -16.29 12.14
CA LEU A 151 28.92 -16.57 10.83
C LEU A 151 29.53 -15.34 10.15
N LEU A 152 28.78 -14.24 9.98
CA LEU A 152 29.29 -13.08 9.25
C LEU A 152 30.45 -12.42 9.99
N PHE A 153 30.39 -12.28 11.32
CA PHE A 153 31.43 -11.64 12.12
C PHE A 153 32.77 -12.39 12.13
N PRO A 154 32.84 -13.72 12.40
CA PRO A 154 34.08 -14.49 12.27
C PRO A 154 34.75 -14.36 10.89
N VAL A 155 33.97 -14.45 9.80
CA VAL A 155 34.50 -14.28 8.43
C VAL A 155 34.95 -12.83 8.19
N SER A 156 34.21 -11.85 8.71
CA SER A 156 34.53 -10.43 8.60
C SER A 156 35.76 -10.00 9.42
N LEU A 157 36.15 -10.74 10.47
CA LEU A 157 37.40 -10.53 11.20
C LEU A 157 38.65 -10.84 10.36
N SER A 158 38.51 -11.51 9.21
CA SER A 158 39.61 -11.78 8.27
C SER A 158 40.37 -10.50 7.88
N ARG A 159 41.70 -10.64 7.69
CA ARG A 159 42.60 -9.51 7.40
C ARG A 159 42.97 -9.35 5.92
N SER A 160 42.61 -10.32 5.06
CA SER A 160 43.05 -10.36 3.66
C SER A 160 41.87 -10.62 2.72
N MET A 161 41.69 -9.71 1.77
CA MET A 161 40.71 -9.82 0.67
C MET A 161 41.00 -11.02 -0.23
N ALA A 162 42.26 -11.44 -0.35
CA ALA A 162 42.69 -12.48 -1.29
C ALA A 162 42.11 -13.87 -0.99
N GLY A 163 41.80 -14.16 0.28
CA GLY A 163 41.09 -15.40 0.65
C GLY A 163 39.65 -15.43 0.11
N LEU A 164 38.97 -14.29 0.11
CA LEU A 164 37.57 -14.15 -0.31
C LEU A 164 37.43 -14.00 -1.83
N ALA A 165 38.50 -13.62 -2.54
CA ALA A 165 38.52 -13.51 -3.99
C ALA A 165 38.16 -14.83 -4.71
N LYS A 166 38.52 -15.99 -4.15
CA LYS A 166 38.23 -17.30 -4.76
C LYS A 166 36.74 -17.62 -4.86
N PHE A 167 35.92 -17.13 -3.92
CA PHE A 167 34.46 -17.30 -3.94
C PHE A 167 33.77 -16.44 -5.00
N SER A 168 34.49 -15.50 -5.62
CA SER A 168 33.93 -14.52 -6.56
C SER A 168 33.42 -15.11 -7.87
N GLY A 169 33.97 -16.23 -8.34
CA GLY A 169 33.46 -16.93 -9.53
C GLY A 169 32.18 -17.72 -9.24
N VAL A 170 32.09 -18.31 -8.04
CA VAL A 170 30.93 -19.08 -7.58
C VAL A 170 29.73 -18.16 -7.36
N ALA A 171 29.94 -17.04 -6.66
CA ALA A 171 28.98 -15.94 -6.48
C ALA A 171 28.29 -15.53 -7.80
N MET A 172 29.09 -15.21 -8.82
CA MET A 172 28.57 -14.78 -10.12
C MET A 172 27.79 -15.89 -10.85
N PHE A 173 28.22 -17.16 -10.72
CA PHE A 173 27.46 -18.29 -11.27
C PHE A 173 26.14 -18.51 -10.54
N MET A 174 26.11 -18.34 -9.21
CA MET A 174 24.88 -18.38 -8.42
C MET A 174 23.90 -17.31 -8.88
N VAL A 175 24.33 -16.05 -9.01
CA VAL A 175 23.46 -14.96 -9.51
C VAL A 175 22.96 -15.23 -10.93
N PHE A 176 23.81 -15.71 -11.84
CA PHE A 176 23.36 -16.11 -13.18
C PHE A 176 22.27 -17.21 -13.12
N PHE A 177 22.50 -18.27 -12.34
CA PHE A 177 21.54 -19.36 -12.16
C PHE A 177 20.21 -18.85 -11.57
N ILE A 178 20.27 -18.02 -10.52
CA ILE A 178 19.10 -17.42 -9.88
C ILE A 178 18.28 -16.62 -10.90
N ILE A 179 18.92 -15.77 -11.71
CA ILE A 179 18.23 -14.95 -12.73
C ILE A 179 17.58 -15.83 -13.81
N MET A 180 18.26 -16.88 -14.27
CA MET A 180 17.70 -17.82 -15.25
C MET A 180 16.53 -18.64 -14.69
N ALA A 181 16.64 -19.14 -13.44
CA ALA A 181 15.63 -19.95 -12.80
C ALA A 181 14.37 -19.16 -12.40
N THR A 182 14.54 -17.92 -11.91
CA THR A 182 13.43 -16.99 -11.67
C THR A 182 12.74 -16.58 -12.98
N LEU A 183 13.50 -16.25 -14.03
CA LEU A 183 12.93 -16.01 -15.37
C LEU A 183 12.13 -17.20 -15.91
N PHE A 184 12.66 -18.42 -15.82
CA PHE A 184 11.95 -19.62 -16.28
C PHE A 184 10.66 -19.86 -15.48
N THR A 185 10.67 -19.57 -14.17
CA THR A 185 9.48 -19.65 -13.31
C THR A 185 8.45 -18.55 -13.62
N SER A 186 8.91 -17.38 -14.09
CA SER A 186 8.07 -16.22 -14.46
C SER A 186 7.26 -16.39 -15.76
N VAL A 187 7.61 -17.34 -16.63
CA VAL A 187 7.04 -17.48 -17.99
C VAL A 187 5.67 -18.19 -18.05
N PRO A 188 5.38 -19.28 -17.31
CA PRO A 188 4.13 -20.02 -17.48
C PRO A 188 2.89 -19.37 -16.84
N THR A 189 3.08 -18.53 -15.81
CA THR A 189 1.99 -18.06 -14.94
C THR A 189 1.25 -16.85 -15.51
N SER A 190 0.44 -17.10 -16.54
CA SER A 190 -0.64 -16.22 -17.03
C SER A 190 -0.25 -14.77 -17.38
N PHE A 191 0.05 -14.54 -18.67
CA PHE A 191 -0.23 -13.27 -19.34
C PHE A 191 -1.77 -13.07 -19.51
N LYS A 192 -2.54 -13.11 -18.41
CA LYS A 192 -3.99 -12.90 -18.39
C LYS A 192 -4.29 -11.48 -17.93
N GLY A 193 -4.88 -10.68 -18.81
CA GLY A 193 -5.24 -9.28 -18.55
C GLY A 193 -4.41 -8.33 -19.41
N ALA A 194 -5.07 -7.68 -20.37
CA ALA A 194 -4.48 -6.63 -21.20
C ALA A 194 -4.61 -5.26 -20.50
N GLU A 195 -4.11 -5.16 -19.26
CA GLU A 195 -3.91 -3.87 -18.62
C GLU A 195 -2.69 -3.18 -19.24
N GLU A 196 -2.82 -1.88 -19.56
CA GLU A 196 -1.80 -1.16 -20.32
C GLU A 196 -0.50 -1.01 -19.52
N VAL A 197 0.61 -1.48 -20.09
CA VAL A 197 1.92 -1.39 -19.46
C VAL A 197 2.42 0.05 -19.54
N THR A 198 2.35 0.79 -18.43
CA THR A 198 2.66 2.23 -18.37
C THR A 198 4.03 2.54 -18.97
N PHE A 199 4.04 3.40 -20.00
CA PHE A 199 5.24 3.71 -20.79
C PHE A 199 6.32 4.44 -19.98
N VAL A 200 5.93 5.50 -19.25
CA VAL A 200 6.75 6.33 -18.36
C VAL A 200 5.93 6.65 -17.11
N LYS A 201 6.56 6.57 -15.93
CA LYS A 201 6.05 7.11 -14.66
C LYS A 201 7.05 8.14 -14.13
N ILE A 202 6.82 9.43 -14.43
CA ILE A 202 7.81 10.50 -14.22
C ILE A 202 8.30 10.59 -12.75
N ALA A 203 7.38 10.41 -11.79
CA ALA A 203 7.69 10.56 -10.36
C ALA A 203 8.72 9.56 -9.82
N GLY A 204 8.78 8.34 -10.36
CA GLY A 204 9.72 7.29 -9.90
C GLY A 204 11.07 7.27 -10.64
N ILE A 205 11.26 8.12 -11.66
CA ILE A 205 12.52 8.21 -12.42
C ILE A 205 13.75 8.44 -11.50
N PRO A 206 13.73 9.31 -10.47
CA PRO A 206 14.89 9.51 -9.61
C PRO A 206 15.28 8.25 -8.81
N SER A 207 14.29 7.57 -8.21
CA SER A 207 14.49 6.29 -7.49
C SER A 207 15.02 5.19 -8.42
N ALA A 208 14.47 5.08 -9.64
CA ALA A 208 14.96 4.12 -10.62
C ALA A 208 16.42 4.37 -11.00
N ILE A 209 16.80 5.63 -11.26
CA ILE A 209 18.18 6.01 -11.55
C ILE A 209 19.08 5.80 -10.32
N GLY A 210 18.58 6.04 -9.11
CA GLY A 210 19.27 5.72 -7.86
C GLY A 210 19.57 4.22 -7.73
N SER A 211 18.55 3.38 -7.94
CA SER A 211 18.66 1.91 -7.93
C SER A 211 19.67 1.39 -8.96
N PHE A 212 19.58 1.84 -10.23
CA PHE A 212 20.57 1.47 -11.25
C PHE A 212 21.97 2.03 -10.95
N SER A 213 22.07 3.18 -10.27
CA SER A 213 23.35 3.73 -9.83
C SER A 213 23.97 2.88 -8.71
N PHE A 214 23.17 2.38 -7.77
CA PHE A 214 23.63 1.43 -6.75
C PHE A 214 24.06 0.08 -7.36
N ALA A 215 23.37 -0.39 -8.40
CA ALA A 215 23.80 -1.57 -9.14
C ALA A 215 25.17 -1.37 -9.82
N TYR A 216 25.36 -0.31 -10.62
CA TYR A 216 26.55 -0.20 -11.48
C TYR A 216 27.81 0.43 -10.85
N VAL A 217 27.81 0.85 -9.57
CA VAL A 217 28.89 1.68 -8.97
C VAL A 217 30.18 0.93 -8.61
N CYS A 218 30.99 0.61 -9.62
CA CYS A 218 32.30 -0.03 -9.46
C CYS A 218 33.49 0.94 -9.24
N HIS A 219 33.28 2.26 -9.31
CA HIS A 219 34.36 3.26 -9.40
C HIS A 219 35.36 3.20 -8.24
N HIS A 220 34.90 2.82 -7.04
CA HIS A 220 35.71 2.82 -5.83
C HIS A 220 36.92 1.88 -5.90
N ASN A 221 36.80 0.73 -6.54
CA ASN A 221 37.89 -0.24 -6.75
C ASN A 221 38.53 -0.16 -8.15
N LEU A 222 38.09 0.76 -9.00
CA LEU A 222 38.41 0.75 -10.43
C LEU A 222 39.89 1.04 -10.74
N LEU A 223 40.49 2.01 -10.05
CA LEU A 223 41.89 2.40 -10.33
C LEU A 223 42.88 1.33 -9.88
N MET A 224 42.59 0.65 -8.76
CA MET A 224 43.35 -0.51 -8.31
C MET A 224 43.32 -1.63 -9.36
N ASN A 225 42.11 -1.99 -9.82
CA ASN A 225 41.91 -2.94 -10.92
C ASN A 225 42.62 -2.54 -12.23
N TYR A 226 42.77 -1.24 -12.54
CA TYR A 226 43.52 -0.76 -13.71
C TYR A 226 45.04 -0.93 -13.55
N HIS A 227 45.60 -0.57 -12.39
CA HIS A 227 47.06 -0.61 -12.17
C HIS A 227 47.58 -2.01 -11.87
N GLU A 228 46.73 -2.92 -11.38
CA GLU A 228 47.05 -4.34 -11.16
C GLU A 228 46.88 -5.22 -12.43
N MET A 229 46.18 -4.73 -13.46
CA MET A 229 45.97 -5.48 -14.70
C MET A 229 47.27 -5.70 -15.48
N LYS A 230 47.58 -6.97 -15.79
CA LYS A 230 48.70 -7.36 -16.65
C LYS A 230 48.58 -6.68 -18.03
N ASN A 231 49.68 -6.12 -18.52
CA ASN A 231 49.74 -5.30 -19.74
C ASN A 231 48.81 -4.07 -19.69
N LYS A 232 48.87 -3.31 -18.58
CA LYS A 232 48.10 -2.08 -18.32
C LYS A 232 48.09 -1.12 -19.52
N ASN A 233 46.91 -0.92 -20.10
CA ASN A 233 46.69 -0.12 -21.29
C ASN A 233 45.22 0.32 -21.35
N LEU A 234 44.95 1.60 -21.58
CA LEU A 234 43.61 2.16 -21.74
C LEU A 234 42.76 1.42 -22.81
N LYS A 235 43.37 0.94 -23.91
CA LYS A 235 42.66 0.14 -24.94
C LYS A 235 42.29 -1.27 -24.47
N THR A 236 43.09 -1.88 -23.60
CA THR A 236 42.77 -3.19 -23.02
C THR A 236 41.72 -3.05 -21.92
N PHE A 237 41.92 -2.10 -21.01
CA PHE A 237 40.96 -1.83 -19.93
C PHE A 237 39.58 -1.41 -20.49
N SER A 238 39.54 -0.55 -21.52
CA SER A 238 38.29 -0.19 -22.21
C SER A 238 37.52 -1.41 -22.73
N ARG A 239 38.20 -2.43 -23.28
CA ARG A 239 37.56 -3.69 -23.71
C ARG A 239 37.06 -4.51 -22.52
N VAL A 240 37.89 -4.65 -21.49
CA VAL A 240 37.54 -5.34 -20.23
C VAL A 240 36.27 -4.73 -19.61
N THR A 241 36.26 -3.41 -19.39
CA THR A 241 35.10 -2.68 -18.86
C THR A 241 33.85 -2.87 -19.72
N LYS A 242 33.95 -2.76 -21.05
CA LYS A 242 32.81 -2.94 -21.96
C LYS A 242 32.18 -4.33 -21.81
N VAL A 243 33.00 -5.39 -21.70
CA VAL A 243 32.50 -6.76 -21.54
C VAL A 243 31.83 -6.93 -20.17
N SER A 244 32.48 -6.51 -19.08
CA SER A 244 31.88 -6.57 -17.73
C SER A 244 30.53 -5.86 -17.64
N LEU A 245 30.44 -4.65 -18.20
CA LEU A 245 29.23 -3.84 -18.11
C LEU A 245 28.14 -4.27 -19.09
N LEU A 246 28.50 -4.83 -20.25
CA LEU A 246 27.52 -5.46 -21.16
C LEU A 246 26.86 -6.68 -20.49
N ILE A 247 27.65 -7.54 -19.82
CA ILE A 247 27.12 -8.68 -19.08
C ILE A 247 26.23 -8.19 -17.92
N ALA A 248 26.68 -7.20 -17.15
CA ALA A 248 25.86 -6.62 -16.08
C ALA A 248 24.53 -6.06 -16.63
N VAL A 249 24.54 -5.28 -17.71
CA VAL A 249 23.31 -4.75 -18.36
C VAL A 249 22.36 -5.87 -18.80
N VAL A 250 22.87 -6.96 -19.40
CA VAL A 250 22.04 -8.10 -19.81
C VAL A 250 21.38 -8.78 -18.60
N LEU A 251 22.10 -8.91 -17.48
CA LEU A 251 21.55 -9.48 -16.25
C LEU A 251 20.54 -8.56 -15.57
N THR A 252 20.79 -7.24 -15.56
CA THR A 252 19.84 -6.22 -15.09
C THR A 252 18.54 -6.24 -15.90
N ILE A 253 18.62 -6.38 -17.22
CA ILE A 253 17.45 -6.59 -18.10
C ILE A 253 16.74 -7.90 -17.73
N GLY A 254 17.49 -8.99 -17.51
CA GLY A 254 16.93 -10.28 -17.09
C GLY A 254 16.12 -10.21 -15.80
N VAL A 255 16.56 -9.45 -14.79
CA VAL A 255 15.75 -9.18 -13.58
C VAL A 255 14.59 -8.24 -13.90
N ALA A 256 14.82 -7.17 -14.65
CA ALA A 256 13.79 -6.18 -14.95
C ALA A 256 12.58 -6.75 -15.71
N LEU A 257 12.78 -7.77 -16.56
CA LEU A 257 11.69 -8.46 -17.27
C LEU A 257 10.70 -9.16 -16.32
N GLN A 258 11.10 -9.49 -15.09
CA GLN A 258 10.23 -10.10 -14.07
C GLN A 258 9.11 -9.16 -13.62
N TYR A 259 9.25 -7.84 -13.87
CA TYR A 259 8.14 -6.88 -13.73
C TYR A 259 6.90 -7.28 -14.55
N LEU A 260 7.06 -8.00 -15.67
CA LEU A 260 5.92 -8.48 -16.46
C LEU A 260 5.05 -9.50 -15.69
N THR A 261 5.65 -10.26 -14.77
CA THR A 261 4.96 -11.23 -13.90
C THR A 261 4.33 -10.55 -12.68
N PHE A 262 5.06 -9.68 -11.98
CA PHE A 262 4.64 -9.15 -10.68
C PHE A 262 3.98 -7.76 -10.72
N ARG A 263 4.16 -7.01 -11.80
CA ARG A 263 3.60 -5.66 -11.99
C ARG A 263 3.87 -4.77 -10.76
N GLU A 264 2.85 -4.13 -10.20
CA GLU A 264 2.98 -3.23 -9.04
C GLU A 264 3.30 -3.96 -7.72
N LYS A 265 3.32 -5.30 -7.71
CA LYS A 265 3.83 -6.12 -6.60
C LYS A 265 5.32 -6.48 -6.74
N SER A 266 6.06 -5.82 -7.65
CA SER A 266 7.50 -6.04 -7.83
C SER A 266 8.29 -5.44 -6.67
N GLU A 267 8.68 -6.26 -5.69
CA GLU A 267 9.48 -5.84 -4.53
C GLU A 267 10.94 -5.51 -4.88
N SER A 268 11.58 -4.66 -4.07
CA SER A 268 13.02 -4.37 -4.14
C SER A 268 13.90 -5.61 -3.92
N ASN A 269 13.36 -6.65 -3.26
CA ASN A 269 13.93 -7.99 -3.20
C ASN A 269 13.03 -8.93 -4.01
N ILE A 270 13.18 -8.94 -5.34
CA ILE A 270 12.26 -9.61 -6.27
C ILE A 270 12.02 -11.11 -5.98
N ILE A 271 12.94 -11.78 -5.28
CA ILE A 271 12.82 -13.21 -4.91
C ILE A 271 11.75 -13.45 -3.82
N ASN A 272 11.41 -12.43 -3.04
CA ASN A 272 10.31 -12.48 -2.07
C ASN A 272 8.93 -12.49 -2.76
N ALA A 273 8.79 -11.83 -3.91
CA ALA A 273 7.54 -11.78 -4.68
C ALA A 273 7.14 -13.15 -5.26
N PHE A 274 8.09 -14.08 -5.39
CA PHE A 274 7.82 -15.47 -5.77
C PHE A 274 7.28 -16.30 -4.58
N PRO A 275 6.26 -17.17 -4.79
CA PRO A 275 5.75 -18.09 -3.78
C PRO A 275 6.82 -18.98 -3.13
N ALA A 276 6.71 -19.17 -1.81
CA ALA A 276 7.69 -19.88 -0.98
C ALA A 276 7.55 -21.41 -0.98
N ASP A 277 6.51 -21.95 -1.61
CA ASP A 277 6.25 -23.39 -1.80
C ASP A 277 7.00 -23.98 -3.00
N ASN A 278 7.37 -23.16 -3.99
CA ASN A 278 8.08 -23.61 -5.18
C ASN A 278 9.54 -23.98 -4.87
N VAL A 279 9.89 -25.26 -5.04
CA VAL A 279 11.22 -25.83 -4.80
C VAL A 279 12.34 -25.09 -5.54
N ILE A 280 12.10 -24.63 -6.77
CA ILE A 280 13.09 -23.87 -7.55
C ILE A 280 13.38 -22.53 -6.87
N ILE A 281 12.34 -21.87 -6.35
CA ILE A 281 12.44 -20.59 -5.65
C ILE A 281 13.10 -20.77 -4.27
N ILE A 282 12.82 -21.86 -3.55
CA ILE A 282 13.53 -22.21 -2.31
C ILE A 282 15.03 -22.38 -2.60
N ILE A 283 15.40 -23.08 -3.68
CA ILE A 283 16.82 -23.21 -4.11
C ILE A 283 17.42 -21.83 -4.44
N CYS A 284 16.71 -20.98 -5.20
CA CYS A 284 17.17 -19.62 -5.49
C CYS A 284 17.37 -18.78 -4.22
N ARG A 285 16.46 -18.87 -3.25
CA ARG A 285 16.55 -18.20 -1.93
C ARG A 285 17.80 -18.67 -1.18
N VAL A 286 18.07 -19.98 -1.12
CA VAL A 286 19.27 -20.55 -0.48
C VAL A 286 20.55 -20.08 -1.18
N LEU A 287 20.61 -20.13 -2.52
CA LEU A 287 21.77 -19.68 -3.28
C LEU A 287 22.03 -18.17 -3.11
N PHE A 288 20.97 -17.35 -3.05
CA PHE A 288 21.10 -15.91 -2.86
C PHE A 288 21.56 -15.57 -1.43
N ALA A 289 21.05 -16.27 -0.41
CA ALA A 289 21.55 -16.13 0.96
C ALA A 289 23.06 -16.47 1.04
N ILE A 290 23.50 -17.56 0.41
CA ILE A 290 24.92 -17.95 0.34
C ILE A 290 25.76 -16.86 -0.37
N ASP A 291 25.28 -16.29 -1.48
CA ASP A 291 25.95 -15.20 -2.19
C ASP A 291 26.10 -13.93 -1.33
N MET A 292 25.05 -13.52 -0.62
CA MET A 292 25.09 -12.40 0.33
C MET A 292 26.04 -12.68 1.50
N MET A 293 26.09 -13.92 2.01
CA MET A 293 27.01 -14.33 3.09
C MET A 293 28.49 -14.30 2.66
N PHE A 294 28.80 -14.57 1.39
CA PHE A 294 30.16 -14.40 0.84
C PHE A 294 30.49 -12.94 0.47
N THR A 295 29.49 -12.14 0.12
CA THR A 295 29.69 -10.75 -0.35
C THR A 295 29.72 -9.74 0.81
N TYR A 296 28.95 -9.95 1.88
CA TYR A 296 28.92 -9.08 3.07
C TYR A 296 30.30 -8.82 3.70
N PRO A 297 31.13 -9.84 3.99
CA PRO A 297 32.44 -9.62 4.59
C PRO A 297 33.39 -8.80 3.70
N ILE A 298 33.18 -8.79 2.39
CA ILE A 298 34.00 -8.02 1.45
C ILE A 298 33.74 -6.52 1.64
N GLY A 299 32.46 -6.11 1.64
CA GLY A 299 32.08 -4.74 1.96
C GLY A 299 32.49 -4.32 3.38
N PHE A 300 32.38 -5.25 4.34
CA PHE A 300 32.72 -5.00 5.74
C PHE A 300 34.22 -4.68 5.94
N VAL A 301 35.11 -5.41 5.26
CA VAL A 301 36.55 -5.14 5.31
C VAL A 301 36.87 -3.76 4.72
N VAL A 302 36.19 -3.35 3.64
CA VAL A 302 36.34 -2.01 3.03
C VAL A 302 35.85 -0.90 3.97
N THR A 303 34.71 -1.09 4.65
CA THR A 303 34.20 -0.20 5.70
C THR A 303 35.24 -0.03 6.82
N ARG A 304 35.77 -1.14 7.35
CA ARG A 304 36.77 -1.13 8.44
C ARG A 304 38.10 -0.49 8.06
N ASP A 305 38.58 -0.73 6.85
CA ASP A 305 39.79 -0.11 6.31
C ASP A 305 39.60 1.40 6.13
N THR A 306 38.44 1.83 5.61
CA THR A 306 38.09 3.25 5.45
C THR A 306 38.04 3.98 6.80
N ILE A 307 37.44 3.38 7.84
CA ILE A 307 37.45 3.97 9.19
C ILE A 307 38.86 4.02 9.79
N ASN A 308 39.71 3.01 9.57
CA ASN A 308 41.13 3.08 9.99
C ASN A 308 41.88 4.22 9.27
N LYS A 309 41.64 4.42 7.97
CA LYS A 309 42.24 5.52 7.17
C LYS A 309 41.77 6.91 7.60
N LEU A 310 40.54 7.02 8.11
CA LEU A 310 39.97 8.26 8.66
C LEU A 310 40.50 8.60 10.06
N PHE A 311 40.38 7.69 11.03
CA PHE A 311 40.60 7.98 12.46
C PHE A 311 41.94 7.46 13.03
N PHE A 312 42.56 6.47 12.38
CA PHE A 312 43.74 5.76 12.90
C PHE A 312 44.91 5.75 11.92
N LYS A 313 44.96 6.77 11.05
CA LYS A 313 46.01 6.98 10.05
C LYS A 313 47.40 6.89 10.69
N ASN A 314 48.29 6.12 10.07
CA ASN A 314 49.65 5.83 10.52
C ASN A 314 49.78 5.12 11.90
N LYS A 315 48.70 4.66 12.54
CA LYS A 315 48.80 3.84 13.77
C LYS A 315 48.95 2.35 13.42
N ALA A 316 50.02 1.74 13.93
CA ALA A 316 50.33 0.32 13.79
C ALA A 316 49.14 -0.60 14.10
N PHE A 317 49.15 -1.83 13.55
CA PHE A 317 48.08 -2.80 13.78
C PHE A 317 47.93 -3.11 15.27
N ASN A 318 46.68 -3.13 15.75
CA ASN A 318 46.34 -3.50 17.11
C ASN A 318 45.12 -4.43 17.08
N LEU A 319 45.23 -5.61 17.69
CA LEU A 319 44.19 -6.64 17.64
C LEU A 319 42.89 -6.19 18.31
N TYR A 320 42.97 -5.54 19.47
CA TYR A 320 41.82 -4.98 20.16
C TYR A 320 41.13 -3.90 19.33
N ARG A 321 41.89 -2.99 18.67
CA ARG A 321 41.33 -2.00 17.73
C ARG A 321 40.61 -2.68 16.56
N HIS A 322 41.18 -3.73 15.99
CA HIS A 322 40.62 -4.48 14.87
C HIS A 322 39.32 -5.20 15.25
N ILE A 323 39.29 -5.86 16.41
CA ILE A 323 38.10 -6.55 16.93
C ILE A 323 37.03 -5.52 17.33
N PHE A 324 37.37 -4.51 18.14
CA PHE A 324 36.45 -3.46 18.58
C PHE A 324 35.79 -2.74 17.40
N LEU A 325 36.57 -2.30 16.41
CA LEU A 325 36.02 -1.61 15.25
C LEU A 325 35.17 -2.54 14.39
N SER A 326 35.52 -3.83 14.28
CA SER A 326 34.65 -4.81 13.63
C SER A 326 33.33 -4.97 14.42
N ALA A 327 33.40 -5.13 15.74
CA ALA A 327 32.21 -5.26 16.59
C ALA A 327 31.31 -4.02 16.53
N LEU A 328 31.88 -2.82 16.42
CA LEU A 328 31.15 -1.56 16.25
C LEU A 328 30.44 -1.50 14.88
N ILE A 329 31.11 -1.86 13.78
CA ILE A 329 30.47 -1.91 12.45
C ILE A 329 29.34 -2.94 12.43
N LEU A 330 29.56 -4.12 13.02
CA LEU A 330 28.54 -5.16 13.16
C LEU A 330 27.35 -4.66 13.99
N ALA A 331 27.61 -4.08 15.17
CA ALA A 331 26.57 -3.57 16.05
C ALA A 331 25.71 -2.51 15.36
N ILE A 332 26.32 -1.54 14.65
CA ILE A 332 25.57 -0.51 13.91
C ILE A 332 24.74 -1.15 12.79
N THR A 333 25.34 -2.01 11.95
CA THR A 333 24.66 -2.57 10.78
C THR A 333 23.57 -3.59 11.14
N VAL A 334 23.76 -4.38 12.19
CA VAL A 334 22.74 -5.30 12.72
C VAL A 334 21.65 -4.53 13.45
N THR A 335 21.97 -3.48 14.22
CA THR A 335 20.94 -2.64 14.86
C THR A 335 20.04 -1.98 13.81
N VAL A 336 20.62 -1.36 12.78
CA VAL A 336 19.83 -0.75 11.70
C VAL A 336 19.10 -1.82 10.88
N GLY A 337 19.69 -2.99 10.62
CA GLY A 337 19.03 -4.09 9.89
C GLY A 337 17.88 -4.77 10.66
N CYS A 338 17.94 -4.80 12.00
CA CYS A 338 16.85 -5.25 12.87
C CYS A 338 15.63 -4.31 12.86
N VAL A 339 15.80 -3.10 12.32
CA VAL A 339 14.86 -1.98 12.35
C VAL A 339 14.31 -1.73 10.94
N THR A 340 15.19 -1.34 10.03
CA THR A 340 14.87 -1.12 8.61
C THR A 340 14.35 -2.42 7.98
N CYS A 341 13.10 -2.37 7.54
CA CYS A 341 12.43 -3.45 6.83
C CYS A 341 12.26 -3.14 5.34
N ASP A 342 12.48 -1.90 4.90
CA ASP A 342 12.47 -1.53 3.49
C ASP A 342 13.88 -1.49 2.88
N LEU A 343 14.13 -2.42 1.95
CA LEU A 343 15.31 -2.44 1.11
C LEU A 343 15.31 -1.30 0.07
N GLY A 344 14.14 -0.82 -0.35
CA GLY A 344 13.97 0.31 -1.27
C GLY A 344 14.61 1.59 -0.75
N LEU A 345 14.24 2.03 0.46
CA LEU A 345 14.81 3.18 1.16
C LEU A 345 16.35 3.09 1.26
N ILE A 346 16.89 1.91 1.59
CA ILE A 346 18.35 1.70 1.66
C ILE A 346 18.99 1.89 0.29
N ILE A 347 18.37 1.38 -0.78
CA ILE A 347 18.85 1.50 -2.16
C ILE A 347 18.71 2.93 -2.70
N ASP A 348 17.63 3.66 -2.37
CA ASP A 348 17.46 5.06 -2.78
C ASP A 348 18.45 6.00 -2.06
N ILE A 349 18.69 5.80 -0.77
CA ILE A 349 19.73 6.54 -0.03
C ILE A 349 21.13 6.19 -0.56
N THR A 350 21.45 4.90 -0.66
CA THR A 350 22.81 4.46 -1.03
C THR A 350 23.11 4.76 -2.50
N GLY A 351 22.13 4.56 -3.38
CA GLY A 351 22.20 4.80 -4.81
C GLY A 351 22.03 6.26 -5.20
N GLY A 352 20.82 6.80 -4.98
CA GLY A 352 20.42 8.14 -5.39
C GLY A 352 21.24 9.27 -4.75
N VAL A 353 21.69 9.08 -3.50
CA VAL A 353 22.66 10.00 -2.87
C VAL A 353 24.10 9.57 -3.14
N THR A 354 24.52 8.42 -2.59
CA THR A 354 25.97 8.14 -2.46
C THR A 354 26.60 7.64 -3.76
N ALA A 355 25.96 6.71 -4.47
CA ALA A 355 26.45 6.24 -5.76
C ALA A 355 26.45 7.37 -6.81
N SER A 356 25.46 8.28 -6.78
CA SER A 356 25.42 9.47 -7.64
C SER A 356 26.66 10.36 -7.50
N ILE A 357 27.15 10.58 -6.27
CA ILE A 357 28.38 11.34 -6.01
C ILE A 357 29.59 10.61 -6.61
N VAL A 358 29.67 9.29 -6.42
CA VAL A 358 30.79 8.44 -6.86
C VAL A 358 30.81 8.23 -8.39
N ALA A 359 29.66 8.12 -9.03
CA ALA A 359 29.54 7.79 -10.44
C ALA A 359 29.52 9.01 -11.36
N PHE A 360 28.81 10.10 -11.00
CA PHE A 360 28.61 11.26 -11.88
C PHE A 360 29.52 12.44 -11.50
N ILE A 361 29.53 12.80 -10.22
CA ILE A 361 30.19 14.02 -9.73
C ILE A 361 31.71 13.85 -9.68
N ILE A 362 32.22 12.89 -8.90
CA ILE A 362 33.67 12.72 -8.66
C ILE A 362 34.48 12.54 -9.95
N PRO A 363 34.11 11.65 -10.91
CA PRO A 363 34.90 11.44 -12.13
C PRO A 363 35.01 12.71 -12.99
N SER A 364 33.91 13.42 -13.18
CA SER A 364 33.85 14.66 -13.97
C SER A 364 34.59 15.81 -13.28
N ALA A 365 34.43 15.94 -11.96
CA ALA A 365 35.08 16.96 -11.16
C ALA A 365 36.62 16.79 -11.10
N CYS A 366 37.10 15.54 -10.94
CA CYS A 366 38.52 15.21 -11.04
C CYS A 366 39.07 15.51 -12.44
N PHE A 367 38.40 15.06 -13.51
CA PHE A 367 38.88 15.27 -14.87
C PHE A 367 39.07 16.76 -15.21
N LEU A 368 38.09 17.60 -14.86
CA LEU A 368 38.17 19.05 -15.06
C LEU A 368 39.32 19.69 -14.25
N LYS A 369 39.56 19.26 -13.01
CA LYS A 369 40.68 19.72 -12.19
C LYS A 369 42.02 19.27 -12.73
N VAL A 370 42.20 17.98 -13.04
CA VAL A 370 43.46 17.43 -13.56
C VAL A 370 43.86 18.11 -14.87
N LYS A 371 42.93 18.28 -15.82
CA LYS A 371 43.21 19.02 -17.07
C LYS A 371 43.60 20.49 -16.81
N LYS A 372 42.98 21.17 -15.83
CA LYS A 372 43.36 22.54 -15.44
C LYS A 372 44.77 22.59 -14.81
N ILE A 373 45.09 21.66 -13.91
CA ILE A 373 46.37 21.61 -13.18
C ILE A 373 47.54 21.29 -14.14
N LYS A 374 47.41 20.23 -14.94
CA LYS A 374 48.42 19.82 -15.94
C LYS A 374 48.42 20.70 -17.21
N LYS A 375 47.62 21.79 -17.24
CA LYS A 375 47.46 22.73 -18.37
C LYS A 375 47.12 22.08 -19.72
N VAL A 376 46.53 20.89 -19.73
CA VAL A 376 46.21 20.14 -20.96
C VAL A 376 44.97 20.72 -21.63
N LYS A 377 45.08 21.07 -22.92
CA LYS A 377 43.94 21.55 -23.72
C LYS A 377 42.80 20.51 -23.70
N SER A 378 41.62 20.96 -23.31
CA SER A 378 40.35 20.23 -23.37
C SER A 378 39.36 21.06 -24.19
N SER A 379 38.56 20.41 -25.03
CA SER A 379 37.61 21.11 -25.90
C SER A 379 36.47 21.75 -25.09
N LEU A 380 35.83 22.78 -25.64
CA LEU A 380 34.67 23.42 -25.00
C LEU A 380 33.55 22.40 -24.77
N PHE A 381 33.28 21.54 -25.76
CA PHE A 381 32.32 20.44 -25.67
C PHE A 381 32.62 19.48 -24.51
N GLN A 382 33.88 19.03 -24.34
CA GLN A 382 34.26 18.18 -23.20
C GLN A 382 33.96 18.86 -21.86
N LYS A 383 34.26 20.15 -21.72
CA LYS A 383 33.98 20.90 -20.49
C LYS A 383 32.48 20.95 -20.19
N ILE A 384 31.67 21.25 -21.20
CA ILE A 384 30.19 21.28 -21.09
C ILE A 384 29.67 19.92 -20.61
N VAL A 385 30.03 18.82 -21.28
CA VAL A 385 29.53 17.47 -20.93
C VAL A 385 29.89 17.07 -19.49
N HIS A 386 31.10 17.38 -19.01
CA HIS A 386 31.46 17.13 -17.60
C HIS A 386 30.70 18.04 -16.62
N ILE A 387 30.43 19.29 -16.95
CA ILE A 387 29.62 20.20 -16.12
C ILE A 387 28.16 19.71 -16.07
N THR A 388 27.57 19.33 -17.21
CA THR A 388 26.22 18.75 -17.28
C THR A 388 26.12 17.46 -16.45
N CYS A 389 27.13 16.60 -16.46
CA CYS A 389 27.18 15.39 -15.63
C CYS A 389 27.20 15.70 -14.12
N ILE A 390 27.94 16.74 -13.70
CA ILE A 390 27.94 17.20 -12.30
C ILE A 390 26.56 17.76 -11.92
N ILE A 391 25.96 18.61 -12.76
CA ILE A 391 24.63 19.19 -12.52
C ILE A 391 23.56 18.10 -12.42
N PHE A 392 23.59 17.11 -13.33
CA PHE A 392 22.72 15.94 -13.29
C PHE A 392 22.86 15.16 -11.97
N GLY A 393 24.09 14.88 -11.54
CA GLY A 393 24.34 14.23 -10.25
C GLY A 393 23.77 15.01 -9.06
N CYS A 394 24.00 16.33 -9.00
CA CYS A 394 23.45 17.19 -7.96
C CYS A 394 21.91 17.23 -7.96
N LEU A 395 21.29 17.35 -9.15
CA LEU A 395 19.83 17.38 -9.29
C LEU A 395 19.19 16.05 -8.87
N LEU A 396 19.79 14.92 -9.25
CA LEU A 396 19.36 13.59 -8.86
C LEU A 396 19.39 13.40 -7.33
N ILE A 397 20.46 13.87 -6.67
CA ILE A 397 20.56 13.84 -5.21
C ILE A 397 19.43 14.65 -4.56
N ILE A 398 19.19 15.88 -5.04
CA ILE A 398 18.13 16.76 -4.52
C ILE A 398 16.74 16.13 -4.72
N LEU A 399 16.45 15.61 -5.91
CA LEU A 399 15.17 14.96 -6.20
C LEU A 399 14.96 13.70 -5.36
N THR A 400 15.98 12.86 -5.19
CA THR A 400 15.87 11.65 -4.37
C THR A 400 15.67 12.00 -2.90
N LEU A 401 16.40 12.99 -2.36
CA LEU A 401 16.20 13.47 -0.99
C LEU A 401 14.80 14.07 -0.78
N LEU A 402 14.26 14.80 -1.76
CA LEU A 402 12.89 15.31 -1.69
C LEU A 402 11.84 14.18 -1.69
N LEU A 403 12.05 13.11 -2.47
CA LEU A 403 11.18 11.93 -2.45
C LEU A 403 11.28 11.19 -1.10
N ILE A 404 12.48 10.99 -0.56
CA ILE A 404 12.70 10.36 0.76
C ILE A 404 12.06 11.20 1.88
N ILE A 405 12.13 12.53 1.81
CA ILE A 405 11.43 13.41 2.77
C ILE A 405 9.91 13.30 2.59
N GLN A 406 9.40 13.20 1.36
CA GLN A 406 7.97 12.99 1.10
C GLN A 406 7.46 11.62 1.55
N SER A 407 8.28 10.57 1.55
CA SER A 407 7.92 9.26 2.13
C SER A 407 8.04 9.26 3.66
N ALA A 408 9.08 9.89 4.23
CA ALA A 408 9.26 10.00 5.68
C ALA A 408 8.14 10.82 6.35
N VAL A 409 7.70 11.93 5.72
CA VAL A 409 6.51 12.71 6.15
C VAL A 409 5.19 11.92 5.96
N LYS A 410 5.27 10.71 5.38
CA LYS A 410 4.18 9.74 5.21
C LYS A 410 4.41 8.43 6.02
N ALA A 411 5.48 8.35 6.81
CA ALA A 411 5.86 7.13 7.53
C ALA A 411 5.06 6.90 8.83
N GLU A 412 4.28 7.90 9.29
CA GLU A 412 3.17 7.70 10.23
C GLU A 412 2.08 6.85 9.59
N LYS A 413 2.26 5.52 9.61
CA LYS A 413 1.26 4.59 9.09
C LYS A 413 0.21 4.38 10.17
N VAL A 414 -0.96 5.01 9.97
CA VAL A 414 -2.14 4.75 10.80
C VAL A 414 -2.60 3.32 10.54
N ILE A 415 -2.40 2.45 11.52
CA ILE A 415 -2.83 1.05 11.44
C ILE A 415 -4.29 0.97 11.86
N LYS A 416 -5.07 0.35 10.99
CA LYS A 416 -6.50 0.16 11.18
C LYS A 416 -6.79 -1.18 11.84
N THR A 417 -7.88 -1.25 12.59
CA THR A 417 -8.41 -2.51 13.13
C THR A 417 -8.52 -3.52 12.00
N PRO A 418 -7.86 -4.69 12.07
CA PRO A 418 -7.83 -5.65 10.98
C PRO A 418 -9.22 -6.26 10.73
N ALA A 419 -9.39 -6.90 9.58
CA ALA A 419 -10.55 -7.75 9.35
C ALA A 419 -10.56 -8.88 10.38
N MET A 420 -11.63 -8.95 11.17
CA MET A 420 -11.96 -10.09 12.02
C MET A 420 -12.64 -11.17 11.14
N ALA A 421 -13.04 -12.31 11.71
CA ALA A 421 -13.87 -13.28 10.98
C ALA A 421 -15.14 -12.58 10.44
N ASP A 422 -15.61 -12.93 9.23
CA ASP A 422 -16.48 -12.07 8.41
C ASP A 422 -17.81 -11.61 9.06
N SER A 423 -18.27 -12.32 10.10
CA SER A 423 -19.46 -11.97 10.90
C SER A 423 -19.22 -10.99 12.06
N ILE A 424 -17.99 -10.55 12.30
CA ILE A 424 -17.60 -9.67 13.42
C ILE A 424 -16.97 -8.41 12.86
N THR A 425 -17.48 -7.24 13.25
CA THR A 425 -17.08 -5.96 12.64
C THR A 425 -16.81 -4.84 13.62
N GLU A 426 -17.07 -5.09 14.90
CA GLU A 426 -16.59 -4.33 16.04
C GLU A 426 -16.44 -5.29 17.20
N GLY A 427 -15.57 -4.95 18.15
CA GLY A 427 -15.41 -5.67 19.40
C GLY A 427 -14.84 -4.75 20.47
N THR A 428 -14.89 -5.19 21.72
CA THR A 428 -14.33 -4.41 22.83
C THR A 428 -12.84 -4.68 22.89
N LEU A 429 -12.03 -3.63 22.93
CA LEU A 429 -10.59 -3.71 23.07
C LEU A 429 -10.24 -4.15 24.49
N SER A 430 -10.23 -5.45 24.75
CA SER A 430 -10.16 -5.99 26.12
C SER A 430 -8.80 -5.81 26.76
N LYS A 431 -7.71 -5.93 25.97
CA LYS A 431 -6.36 -5.68 26.47
C LYS A 431 -5.33 -5.32 25.40
N TRP A 432 -4.50 -4.33 25.71
CA TRP A 432 -3.25 -4.05 25.00
C TRP A 432 -2.13 -4.96 25.52
N THR A 433 -1.52 -5.72 24.61
CA THR A 433 -0.33 -6.56 24.87
C THR A 433 0.97 -5.74 24.72
N LYS A 434 0.90 -4.54 24.11
CA LYS A 434 2.01 -3.58 23.95
C LYS A 434 1.53 -2.14 24.20
N SER A 435 2.38 -1.33 24.82
CA SER A 435 2.11 0.06 25.21
C SER A 435 2.58 1.08 24.15
N VAL A 436 2.16 2.34 24.29
CA VAL A 436 2.80 3.47 23.58
C VAL A 436 4.30 3.46 23.88
N GLY A 437 5.11 3.42 22.83
CA GLY A 437 6.57 3.35 22.92
C GLY A 437 7.16 1.95 22.76
N ASP A 438 6.37 0.89 22.76
CA ASP A 438 6.85 -0.48 22.52
C ASP A 438 7.06 -0.77 21.03
N PHE A 439 7.89 -1.78 20.74
CA PHE A 439 8.10 -2.30 19.40
C PHE A 439 7.17 -3.48 19.09
N VAL A 440 6.63 -3.52 17.88
CA VAL A 440 5.92 -4.66 17.27
C VAL A 440 6.59 -5.10 15.98
N LYS A 441 6.92 -6.39 15.82
CA LYS A 441 7.32 -6.95 14.51
C LYS A 441 6.07 -7.14 13.65
N ARG A 442 6.28 -7.24 12.33
CA ARG A 442 5.25 -7.72 11.41
C ARG A 442 4.74 -9.10 11.84
N ASP A 443 3.43 -9.26 11.76
CA ASP A 443 2.61 -10.39 12.22
C ASP A 443 2.68 -10.68 13.74
N GLU A 444 3.28 -9.79 14.55
CA GLU A 444 3.29 -9.89 16.01
C GLU A 444 1.99 -9.37 16.62
N HIS A 445 1.45 -10.11 17.59
CA HIS A 445 0.24 -9.76 18.32
C HIS A 445 0.43 -8.53 19.22
N ILE A 446 -0.51 -7.58 19.14
CA ILE A 446 -0.44 -6.27 19.80
C ILE A 446 -1.58 -6.06 20.79
N ALA A 447 -2.78 -6.52 20.45
CA ALA A 447 -3.98 -6.36 21.25
C ALA A 447 -4.94 -7.52 21.02
N THR A 448 -5.65 -7.90 22.07
CA THR A 448 -6.83 -8.76 21.95
C THR A 448 -8.06 -7.88 21.85
N VAL A 449 -8.87 -8.12 20.83
CA VAL A 449 -10.22 -7.57 20.75
C VAL A 449 -11.19 -8.69 21.07
N GLU A 450 -11.89 -8.54 22.19
CA GLU A 450 -12.91 -9.46 22.67
C GLU A 450 -14.22 -9.19 21.92
N THR A 451 -14.90 -10.25 21.51
CA THR A 451 -16.06 -10.17 20.61
C THR A 451 -17.20 -11.04 21.13
N ASP A 452 -18.38 -10.94 20.50
CA ASP A 452 -19.55 -11.71 20.90
C ASP A 452 -19.44 -13.24 20.67
N LYS A 453 -18.34 -13.72 20.06
CA LYS A 453 -18.15 -15.14 19.70
C LYS A 453 -16.77 -15.70 20.03
N ILE A 454 -15.69 -14.95 19.78
CA ILE A 454 -14.29 -15.41 19.93
C ILE A 454 -13.34 -14.22 20.14
N ASP A 455 -12.28 -14.39 20.92
CA ASP A 455 -11.19 -13.42 21.01
C ASP A 455 -10.44 -13.32 19.68
N VAL A 456 -10.30 -12.11 19.13
CA VAL A 456 -9.59 -11.86 17.88
C VAL A 456 -8.24 -11.19 18.16
N THR A 457 -7.17 -11.83 17.71
CA THR A 457 -5.80 -11.37 17.85
C THR A 457 -5.47 -10.32 16.80
N VAL A 458 -5.29 -9.06 17.23
CA VAL A 458 -4.81 -7.98 16.35
C VAL A 458 -3.29 -8.07 16.23
N ASN A 459 -2.82 -8.37 15.03
CA ASN A 459 -1.40 -8.50 14.70
C ASN A 459 -0.92 -7.30 13.85
N SER A 460 0.36 -6.94 13.95
CA SER A 460 0.90 -5.79 13.22
C SER A 460 1.11 -6.09 11.73
N PRO A 461 0.56 -5.32 10.78
CA PRO A 461 0.78 -5.57 9.36
C PRO A 461 2.21 -5.26 8.90
N ASP A 462 2.97 -4.49 9.67
CA ASP A 462 4.37 -4.13 9.42
C ASP A 462 5.16 -4.07 10.74
N SER A 463 6.49 -4.00 10.66
CA SER A 463 7.33 -3.81 11.84
C SER A 463 7.46 -2.32 12.17
N GLY A 464 7.49 -1.97 13.46
CA GLY A 464 7.72 -0.59 13.89
C GLY A 464 7.50 -0.36 15.38
N LYS A 465 7.48 0.91 15.78
CA LYS A 465 7.20 1.36 17.16
C LYS A 465 5.84 2.03 17.24
N ILE A 466 5.08 1.73 18.30
CA ILE A 466 3.78 2.35 18.55
C ILE A 466 4.00 3.80 19.01
N LEU A 467 3.56 4.78 18.22
CA LEU A 467 3.64 6.21 18.55
C LEU A 467 2.47 6.69 19.42
N GLU A 468 1.28 6.20 19.12
CA GLU A 468 0.02 6.68 19.70
C GLU A 468 -1.00 5.55 19.60
N LEU A 469 -1.63 5.19 20.72
CA LEU A 469 -2.79 4.30 20.74
C LEU A 469 -4.04 5.17 20.57
N LEU A 470 -4.89 4.87 19.59
CA LEU A 470 -6.06 5.69 19.24
C LEU A 470 -7.36 5.16 19.87
N ALA A 471 -7.26 4.06 20.65
CA ALA A 471 -8.33 3.45 21.43
C ALA A 471 -7.81 2.92 22.77
N SER A 472 -8.64 3.04 23.81
CA SER A 472 -8.34 2.67 25.21
C SER A 472 -8.81 1.24 25.51
N GLU A 473 -8.28 0.62 26.56
CA GLU A 473 -8.86 -0.64 27.06
C GLU A 473 -10.31 -0.42 27.50
N GLY A 474 -11.23 -1.23 26.98
CA GLY A 474 -12.68 -1.07 27.13
C GLY A 474 -13.38 -0.22 26.05
N ASP A 475 -12.65 0.45 25.14
CA ASP A 475 -13.27 1.11 23.98
C ASP A 475 -13.73 0.08 22.93
N THR A 476 -14.85 0.34 22.27
CA THR A 476 -15.36 -0.49 21.17
C THR A 476 -14.69 -0.08 19.85
N VAL A 477 -13.95 -1.00 19.24
CA VAL A 477 -13.14 -0.75 18.04
C VAL A 477 -13.70 -1.45 16.80
N VAL A 478 -14.10 -0.62 15.83
CA VAL A 478 -14.70 -1.07 14.56
C VAL A 478 -13.61 -1.52 13.58
N VAL A 479 -13.85 -2.58 12.82
CA VAL A 479 -13.00 -3.04 11.71
C VAL A 479 -12.79 -1.90 10.70
N GLY A 480 -11.54 -1.59 10.37
CA GLY A 480 -11.17 -0.47 9.51
C GLY A 480 -11.12 0.92 10.18
N ALA A 481 -11.48 1.04 11.46
CA ALA A 481 -11.22 2.25 12.25
C ALA A 481 -9.72 2.41 12.54
N ASP A 482 -9.27 3.63 12.80
CA ASP A 482 -7.87 3.94 13.10
C ASP A 482 -7.56 3.51 14.55
N LEU A 483 -6.71 2.49 14.72
CA LEU A 483 -6.52 1.79 16.00
C LEU A 483 -5.25 2.25 16.74
N PHE A 484 -4.15 2.43 16.01
CA PHE A 484 -2.91 3.00 16.53
C PHE A 484 -2.04 3.56 15.40
N LYS A 485 -1.11 4.46 15.73
CA LYS A 485 -0.07 4.92 14.80
C LYS A 485 1.20 4.10 14.96
N LEU A 486 1.73 3.60 13.85
CA LEU A 486 2.99 2.89 13.77
C LEU A 486 4.04 3.78 13.08
N ASP A 487 5.16 4.00 13.77
CA ASP A 487 6.40 4.47 13.14
C ASP A 487 7.13 3.25 12.58
N THR A 488 7.20 3.15 11.26
CA THR A 488 7.81 2.02 10.54
C THR A 488 9.35 2.09 10.45
N ASP A 489 9.95 3.21 10.86
CA ASP A 489 11.41 3.45 10.85
C ASP A 489 12.04 3.43 12.26
N ALA A 490 11.23 3.52 13.32
CA ALA A 490 11.69 3.51 14.72
C ALA A 490 12.34 2.19 15.18
N VAL A 491 13.11 2.25 16.28
CA VAL A 491 14.09 1.23 16.72
C VAL A 491 13.63 0.37 17.92
N ASP A 492 13.94 -0.93 17.91
CA ASP A 492 13.75 -1.85 19.05
C ASP A 492 14.87 -1.66 20.09
N SER A 493 14.49 -1.33 21.32
CA SER A 493 15.42 -1.01 22.42
C SER A 493 15.50 -2.09 23.50
N GLY A 494 14.83 -3.24 23.34
CA GLY A 494 15.16 -4.47 24.05
C GLY A 494 14.98 -4.48 25.58
N LYS A 495 13.94 -3.86 26.13
CA LYS A 495 13.55 -4.01 27.55
C LYS A 495 12.35 -4.97 27.72
N PRO A 496 12.43 -6.02 28.57
CA PRO A 496 11.33 -6.94 28.84
C PRO A 496 10.46 -6.50 30.03
N SER A 497 9.18 -6.91 30.06
CA SER A 497 8.33 -6.79 31.26
C SER A 497 7.33 -7.95 31.43
N SER A 498 7.32 -8.52 32.64
CA SER A 498 6.19 -9.19 33.34
C SER A 498 5.23 -10.17 32.62
N GLN A 499 5.28 -11.45 33.03
CA GLN A 499 4.19 -12.43 32.91
C GLN A 499 3.45 -12.61 34.27
N PRO A 500 2.11 -12.78 34.28
CA PRO A 500 1.36 -13.36 35.43
C PRO A 500 1.35 -14.90 35.41
N ALA A 501 1.07 -15.52 36.56
CA ALA A 501 1.10 -16.99 36.75
C ALA A 501 -0.30 -17.64 36.88
N THR A 502 -0.37 -18.97 36.73
CA THR A 502 -1.60 -19.78 36.73
C THR A 502 -2.16 -20.13 38.13
N PRO A 503 -3.50 -20.27 38.32
CA PRO A 503 -4.11 -20.62 39.61
C PRO A 503 -4.07 -22.12 39.97
N LYS A 504 -4.49 -22.45 41.21
CA LYS A 504 -4.79 -23.81 41.73
C LYS A 504 -5.95 -23.72 42.75
N GLU A 505 -6.59 -24.85 43.05
CA GLU A 505 -8.01 -24.96 43.47
C GLU A 505 -8.27 -25.52 44.89
N GLU A 506 -9.19 -24.87 45.65
CA GLU A 506 -10.07 -25.31 46.80
C GLU A 506 -9.42 -26.02 48.06
N PRO A 507 -10.03 -26.16 49.30
CA PRO A 507 -11.46 -25.99 49.64
C PRO A 507 -12.00 -25.44 51.01
N ALA A 508 -13.22 -24.87 50.90
CA ALA A 508 -14.46 -24.98 51.73
C ALA A 508 -14.69 -24.40 53.17
N LYS A 509 -15.75 -23.53 53.27
CA LYS A 509 -16.83 -23.41 54.30
C LYS A 509 -16.53 -22.93 55.76
N PRO A 510 -17.53 -22.52 56.60
CA PRO A 510 -18.85 -21.87 56.37
C PRO A 510 -19.26 -20.75 57.40
N SER A 511 -20.51 -20.23 57.30
CA SER A 511 -21.43 -19.81 58.43
C SER A 511 -21.70 -18.31 58.82
N ALA A 512 -22.86 -17.80 58.38
CA ALA A 512 -23.93 -17.02 59.08
C ALA A 512 -23.73 -15.58 59.71
N PRO A 513 -24.67 -14.63 59.48
CA PRO A 513 -24.81 -13.31 60.17
C PRO A 513 -25.97 -13.26 61.21
N PRO A 514 -26.20 -12.16 61.98
CA PRO A 514 -27.32 -11.22 61.65
C PRO A 514 -27.23 -9.75 62.17
N ALA A 515 -28.20 -8.91 61.75
CA ALA A 515 -28.74 -7.66 62.37
C ALA A 515 -27.83 -6.40 62.52
N GLU A 516 -28.28 -5.13 62.38
CA GLU A 516 -29.47 -4.41 61.80
C GLU A 516 -28.99 -2.93 61.63
N SER A 517 -29.72 -1.81 61.40
CA SER A 517 -31.13 -1.46 61.51
C SER A 517 -31.60 -0.40 60.47
N LYS A 518 -32.54 0.49 60.85
CA LYS A 518 -33.40 1.38 60.02
C LYS A 518 -33.78 2.63 60.86
N PRO A 519 -34.68 3.58 60.45
CA PRO A 519 -35.37 3.79 59.17
C PRO A 519 -35.19 5.22 58.58
N THR A 520 -35.61 5.53 57.33
CA THR A 520 -36.96 6.05 56.95
C THR A 520 -36.97 6.50 55.45
N THR A 521 -38.07 6.87 54.75
CA THR A 521 -39.49 6.41 54.70
C THR A 521 -40.20 6.98 53.44
N LYS A 522 -40.57 6.11 52.46
CA LYS A 522 -41.66 6.24 51.44
C LYS A 522 -41.52 7.34 50.33
N LEU A 523 -41.85 7.15 49.03
CA LEU A 523 -42.96 6.52 48.26
C LEU A 523 -44.25 7.41 48.24
N SER A 524 -44.78 7.95 47.12
CA SER A 524 -45.37 7.37 45.85
C SER A 524 -46.76 6.68 46.05
N PRO A 525 -47.75 6.64 45.09
CA PRO A 525 -47.82 7.14 43.68
C PRO A 525 -49.19 7.74 43.14
N LYS A 526 -49.20 8.18 41.85
CA LYS A 526 -50.22 8.29 40.73
C LYS A 526 -51.71 7.84 40.93
N PRO A 527 -52.78 8.53 40.42
CA PRO A 527 -53.35 8.36 39.03
C PRO A 527 -54.07 9.59 38.35
N ILE A 528 -54.95 9.36 37.34
CA ILE A 528 -55.40 10.19 36.16
C ILE A 528 -56.79 9.63 35.64
N PRO A 529 -57.80 10.28 34.94
CA PRO A 529 -57.79 11.32 33.84
C PRO A 529 -59.02 12.33 33.69
N LYS A 530 -59.16 13.00 32.50
CA LYS A 530 -60.38 13.27 31.64
C LYS A 530 -61.03 14.70 31.42
N GLN A 531 -60.99 15.15 30.15
CA GLN A 531 -61.97 15.88 29.26
C GLN A 531 -62.81 17.14 29.69
N GLN A 532 -62.75 18.24 28.89
CA GLN A 532 -63.85 18.70 27.97
C GLN A 532 -63.44 19.85 26.98
N LYS A 533 -64.39 20.36 26.16
CA LYS A 533 -64.26 21.37 25.05
C LYS A 533 -65.58 22.20 24.96
N PRO A 534 -65.66 23.44 24.41
CA PRO A 534 -65.86 23.66 22.94
C PRO A 534 -65.28 25.01 22.37
N THR A 535 -65.78 25.45 21.20
CA THR A 535 -65.38 26.58 20.28
C THR A 535 -66.68 27.40 19.92
N PRO A 536 -66.84 28.27 18.88
CA PRO A 536 -65.96 29.14 18.02
C PRO A 536 -66.52 30.59 17.70
N THR A 537 -65.80 31.40 16.89
CA THR A 537 -66.26 32.37 15.83
C THR A 537 -65.01 32.92 15.09
N LEU A 538 -64.86 33.02 13.75
CA LEU A 538 -65.56 33.74 12.65
C LEU A 538 -65.44 35.29 12.69
N SER A 539 -65.29 36.07 11.60
CA SER A 539 -64.81 35.90 10.19
C SER A 539 -64.91 37.26 9.42
N LYS A 540 -64.02 37.59 8.43
CA LYS A 540 -64.27 38.45 7.22
C LYS A 540 -63.00 38.79 6.37
N SER A 541 -63.19 39.38 5.17
CA SER A 541 -62.19 39.71 4.10
C SER A 541 -62.77 40.77 3.11
N PRO A 542 -62.13 41.22 2.01
CA PRO A 542 -60.70 41.44 1.68
C PRO A 542 -60.35 42.96 1.78
N PRO A 543 -60.18 43.88 0.78
CA PRO A 543 -60.07 43.87 -0.71
C PRO A 543 -58.66 44.29 -1.28
N PRO A 544 -58.44 44.56 -2.60
CA PRO A 544 -57.09 44.76 -3.22
C PRO A 544 -56.63 46.24 -3.57
N PRO A 545 -56.15 46.66 -4.79
CA PRO A 545 -54.71 46.90 -5.02
C PRO A 545 -54.26 48.24 -5.67
N SER A 546 -52.94 48.53 -5.68
CA SER A 546 -52.28 49.41 -6.68
C SER A 546 -50.74 49.21 -6.79
N THR A 547 -50.15 49.75 -7.86
CA THR A 547 -48.71 49.77 -8.25
C THR A 547 -47.97 51.01 -7.67
N ALA A 548 -46.64 51.26 -7.79
CA ALA A 548 -45.60 50.73 -8.69
C ALA A 548 -44.13 50.98 -8.19
N GLN A 549 -43.17 50.33 -8.87
CA GLN A 549 -41.75 50.72 -9.12
C GLN A 549 -40.65 50.64 -8.03
N THR A 550 -39.44 50.45 -8.58
CA THR A 550 -38.04 50.29 -8.07
C THR A 550 -37.39 51.62 -7.61
N PRO A 551 -36.25 51.67 -6.85
CA PRO A 551 -35.01 50.91 -7.11
C PRO A 551 -34.14 50.47 -5.91
N SER A 552 -32.94 49.95 -6.23
CA SER A 552 -31.95 49.33 -5.33
C SER A 552 -30.98 50.33 -4.66
N SER A 553 -30.65 50.10 -3.39
CA SER A 553 -29.32 50.42 -2.82
C SER A 553 -29.02 49.63 -1.55
N SER A 554 -27.75 49.39 -1.25
CA SER A 554 -27.24 48.64 -0.09
C SER A 554 -26.69 49.53 1.03
N PRO A 555 -26.88 49.22 2.32
CA PRO A 555 -26.22 49.89 3.45
C PRO A 555 -25.15 49.02 4.18
N PRO A 556 -24.10 49.61 4.80
CA PRO A 556 -23.08 48.93 5.62
C PRO A 556 -23.19 49.33 7.14
N PRO A 557 -22.12 49.53 7.95
CA PRO A 557 -21.49 48.46 8.76
C PRO A 557 -21.23 48.78 10.26
N ALA A 558 -20.68 47.78 10.98
CA ALA A 558 -20.00 47.85 12.30
C ALA A 558 -20.91 48.16 13.52
N ALA A 559 -20.51 47.97 14.79
CA ALA A 559 -19.24 47.57 15.43
C ALA A 559 -19.54 46.87 16.80
N LYS A 560 -18.64 46.38 17.67
CA LYS A 560 -17.16 46.21 17.72
C LYS A 560 -16.80 45.21 18.87
N THR A 561 -15.52 44.80 18.97
CA THR A 561 -14.80 44.32 20.20
C THR A 561 -15.29 43.04 20.91
N SER A 562 -14.56 42.43 21.87
CA SER A 562 -13.15 41.93 21.92
C SER A 562 -12.82 41.36 23.32
N HIS A 563 -11.96 40.32 23.43
CA HIS A 563 -10.90 40.14 24.46
C HIS A 563 -9.93 39.02 24.03
N SER A 564 -8.68 39.01 24.53
CA SER A 564 -7.56 38.26 23.93
C SER A 564 -6.36 38.05 24.88
N VAL A 565 -5.54 37.03 24.61
CA VAL A 565 -4.12 36.92 25.06
C VAL A 565 -3.31 36.28 23.92
N PRO A 566 -2.10 36.78 23.55
CA PRO A 566 -1.36 36.34 22.37
C PRO A 566 -0.09 35.51 22.66
N LEU A 567 0.54 34.99 21.60
CA LEU A 567 1.96 34.64 21.55
C LEU A 567 2.50 34.92 20.13
N GLU A 568 3.55 35.73 20.03
CA GLU A 568 4.09 36.27 18.77
C GLU A 568 5.07 35.32 18.07
N GLY A 569 5.21 35.42 16.73
CA GLY A 569 6.28 34.69 16.02
C GLY A 569 6.21 34.56 14.50
N GLU A 570 5.56 35.49 13.77
CA GLU A 570 5.33 35.32 12.32
C GLU A 570 6.36 36.06 11.44
N ILE A 571 6.88 35.38 10.41
CA ILE A 571 7.77 35.97 9.39
C ILE A 571 6.92 36.29 8.14
N PRO A 572 6.85 37.54 7.67
CA PRO A 572 5.96 37.90 6.56
C PRO A 572 6.37 37.25 5.23
N GLY A 573 5.46 36.49 4.61
CA GLY A 573 5.51 36.24 3.17
C GLY A 573 5.53 34.79 2.68
N LEU A 574 4.64 33.91 3.15
CA LEU A 574 4.23 32.73 2.34
C LEU A 574 2.76 32.38 2.60
N ASN A 575 1.87 32.70 1.64
CA ASN A 575 0.44 32.37 1.73
C ASN A 575 0.19 30.88 1.49
N PHE A 576 0.32 30.07 2.53
CA PHE A 576 -0.24 28.72 2.56
C PHE A 576 -1.77 28.80 2.66
N GLY A 577 -2.49 28.19 1.71
CA GLY A 577 -3.96 28.10 1.78
C GLY A 577 -4.42 27.42 3.06
N THR A 578 -5.44 27.97 3.72
CA THR A 578 -5.90 27.58 5.05
C THR A 578 -6.45 26.16 5.13
N ARG A 579 -5.55 25.20 5.42
CA ARG A 579 -5.86 23.80 5.74
C ARG A 579 -6.66 23.73 7.03
N THR A 580 -7.98 23.84 6.94
CA THR A 580 -8.90 23.83 8.07
C THR A 580 -9.76 22.56 8.06
N GLU A 581 -9.73 21.81 9.15
CA GLU A 581 -10.64 20.68 9.36
C GLU A 581 -11.97 21.16 9.96
N ARG A 582 -13.10 20.61 9.50
CA ARG A 582 -14.42 20.88 10.07
C ARG A 582 -15.07 19.60 10.59
N ARG A 583 -14.96 19.36 11.89
CA ARG A 583 -15.64 18.26 12.58
C ARG A 583 -17.13 18.59 12.73
N VAL A 584 -18.02 17.67 12.33
CA VAL A 584 -19.48 17.83 12.41
C VAL A 584 -20.08 16.57 13.03
N LYS A 585 -20.84 16.72 14.11
CA LYS A 585 -21.49 15.58 14.79
C LYS A 585 -22.62 15.01 13.92
N MET A 586 -22.67 13.69 13.78
CA MET A 586 -23.76 13.01 13.05
C MET A 586 -25.12 13.26 13.71
N SER A 587 -26.18 13.34 12.90
CA SER A 587 -27.55 13.40 13.41
C SER A 587 -27.99 12.04 13.98
N ARG A 588 -28.93 12.03 14.94
CA ARG A 588 -29.50 10.79 15.49
C ARG A 588 -30.10 9.88 14.39
N MET A 589 -30.65 10.46 13.33
CA MET A 589 -31.16 9.72 12.18
C MET A 589 -30.02 9.10 11.36
N ARG A 590 -28.90 9.81 11.15
CA ARG A 590 -27.74 9.25 10.43
C ARG A 590 -27.10 8.11 11.21
N LEU A 591 -26.97 8.24 12.54
CA LEU A 591 -26.46 7.19 13.42
C LEU A 591 -27.30 5.90 13.31
N LYS A 592 -28.63 6.00 13.51
CA LYS A 592 -29.55 4.86 13.32
C LYS A 592 -29.54 4.25 11.91
N ILE A 593 -29.21 5.04 10.89
CA ILE A 593 -29.05 4.51 9.52
C ILE A 593 -27.71 3.79 9.37
N SER A 594 -26.61 4.28 9.94
CA SER A 594 -25.33 3.55 9.95
C SER A 594 -25.39 2.26 10.77
N GLU A 595 -26.06 2.28 11.92
CA GLU A 595 -26.37 1.09 12.74
C GLU A 595 -27.08 0.04 11.86
N ARG A 596 -28.29 0.32 11.37
CA ARG A 596 -29.08 -0.66 10.59
C ARG A 596 -28.47 -1.10 9.26
N LEU A 597 -27.70 -0.25 8.59
CA LEU A 597 -26.95 -0.65 7.39
C LEU A 597 -25.79 -1.59 7.74
N LYS A 598 -25.20 -1.44 8.93
CA LYS A 598 -24.12 -2.32 9.39
C LYS A 598 -24.67 -3.64 9.93
N ASP A 599 -25.72 -3.60 10.74
CA ASP A 599 -26.50 -4.78 11.16
C ASP A 599 -26.82 -5.68 9.97
N SER A 600 -27.28 -5.09 8.86
CA SER A 600 -27.62 -5.82 7.63
C SER A 600 -26.44 -6.55 7.01
N GLN A 601 -25.28 -5.90 6.87
CA GLN A 601 -24.06 -6.53 6.34
C GLN A 601 -23.46 -7.58 7.28
N ASN A 602 -23.65 -7.43 8.59
CA ASN A 602 -23.14 -8.37 9.58
C ASN A 602 -24.05 -9.60 9.73
N THR A 603 -25.34 -9.43 9.45
CA THR A 603 -26.36 -10.48 9.59
C THR A 603 -26.48 -11.34 8.33
N ALA A 604 -26.59 -10.71 7.14
CA ALA A 604 -26.77 -11.44 5.89
C ALA A 604 -25.44 -11.88 5.27
N ALA A 605 -25.40 -13.10 4.75
CA ALA A 605 -24.31 -13.56 3.88
C ALA A 605 -24.53 -12.96 2.48
N ALA A 606 -24.37 -11.65 2.35
CA ALA A 606 -24.83 -10.89 1.19
C ALA A 606 -23.99 -11.17 -0.07
N LEU A 607 -24.59 -11.79 -1.08
CA LEU A 607 -24.03 -11.92 -2.43
C LEU A 607 -24.85 -11.09 -3.42
N THR A 608 -24.20 -10.55 -4.47
CA THR A 608 -24.89 -9.82 -5.55
C THR A 608 -24.71 -10.52 -6.88
N THR A 609 -25.81 -10.72 -7.62
CA THR A 609 -25.80 -11.15 -9.02
C THR A 609 -26.32 -10.03 -9.94
N PHE A 610 -25.92 -10.04 -11.21
CA PHE A 610 -26.14 -8.94 -12.15
C PHE A 610 -26.68 -9.41 -13.51
N ASN A 611 -27.61 -8.66 -14.07
CA ASN A 611 -28.09 -8.83 -15.44
C ASN A 611 -28.18 -7.47 -16.16
N GLU A 612 -28.16 -7.49 -17.49
CA GLU A 612 -28.60 -6.36 -18.32
C GLU A 612 -29.98 -6.63 -18.94
N ILE A 613 -30.75 -5.57 -19.12
CA ILE A 613 -32.12 -5.55 -19.64
C ILE A 613 -32.20 -4.55 -20.79
N ASP A 614 -32.71 -4.97 -21.96
CA ASP A 614 -33.10 -4.06 -23.04
C ASP A 614 -34.42 -3.37 -22.69
N MET A 615 -34.35 -2.06 -22.42
CA MET A 615 -35.52 -1.26 -22.03
C MET A 615 -36.40 -0.85 -23.23
N SER A 616 -36.07 -1.23 -24.47
CA SER A 616 -36.75 -0.79 -25.71
C SER A 616 -38.27 -0.88 -25.60
N ASN A 617 -38.80 -2.07 -25.29
CA ASN A 617 -40.23 -2.34 -25.37
C ASN A 617 -41.03 -1.61 -24.27
N ILE A 618 -40.44 -1.40 -23.08
CA ILE A 618 -41.02 -0.56 -22.03
C ILE A 618 -40.97 0.92 -22.42
N ILE A 619 -39.86 1.39 -23.01
CA ILE A 619 -39.71 2.78 -23.44
C ILE A 619 -40.68 3.10 -24.58
N GLU A 620 -40.90 2.19 -25.53
CA GLU A 620 -41.90 2.31 -26.59
C GLU A 620 -43.32 2.33 -26.00
N MET A 621 -43.70 1.31 -25.23
CA MET A 621 -45.01 1.21 -24.57
C MET A 621 -45.31 2.49 -23.77
N ARG A 622 -44.37 2.92 -22.94
CA ARG A 622 -44.52 4.14 -22.15
C ARG A 622 -44.66 5.36 -23.06
N SER A 623 -43.82 5.50 -24.08
CA SER A 623 -43.86 6.67 -24.98
C SER A 623 -45.18 6.78 -25.75
N LYS A 624 -45.79 5.64 -26.09
CA LYS A 624 -47.06 5.52 -26.82
C LYS A 624 -48.30 5.76 -25.95
N TYR A 625 -48.28 5.38 -24.68
CA TYR A 625 -49.47 5.39 -23.81
C TYR A 625 -49.43 6.38 -22.63
N LYS A 626 -48.29 7.00 -22.31
CA LYS A 626 -48.13 7.94 -21.18
C LYS A 626 -49.17 9.07 -21.13
N ASP A 627 -49.54 9.63 -22.29
CA ASP A 627 -50.38 10.83 -22.36
C ASP A 627 -51.87 10.47 -22.24
N LEU A 628 -52.29 9.36 -22.88
CA LEU A 628 -53.62 8.76 -22.72
C LEU A 628 -53.88 8.31 -21.27
N VAL A 629 -52.86 7.76 -20.60
CA VAL A 629 -52.94 7.41 -19.17
C VAL A 629 -53.03 8.67 -18.31
N LEU A 630 -52.28 9.73 -18.63
CA LEU A 630 -52.35 10.99 -17.89
C LEU A 630 -53.72 11.67 -18.04
N GLU A 631 -54.31 11.65 -19.23
CA GLU A 631 -55.64 12.18 -19.51
C GLU A 631 -56.75 11.38 -18.78
N LYS A 632 -56.75 10.05 -18.93
CA LYS A 632 -57.82 9.19 -18.40
C LYS A 632 -57.73 8.94 -16.89
N GLU A 633 -56.51 8.75 -16.37
CA GLU A 633 -56.28 8.25 -15.00
C GLU A 633 -55.67 9.30 -14.07
N ASN A 634 -55.37 10.51 -14.57
CA ASN A 634 -54.74 11.62 -13.86
C ASN A 634 -53.45 11.24 -13.11
N VAL A 635 -52.68 10.31 -13.69
CA VAL A 635 -51.41 9.82 -13.13
C VAL A 635 -50.36 9.72 -14.24
N LYS A 636 -49.10 10.04 -13.93
CA LYS A 636 -47.99 9.95 -14.89
C LYS A 636 -47.48 8.52 -14.95
N LEU A 637 -47.55 7.88 -16.11
CA LEU A 637 -46.93 6.57 -16.32
C LEU A 637 -45.39 6.67 -16.17
N GLY A 638 -44.85 5.94 -15.20
CA GLY A 638 -43.42 5.89 -14.88
C GLY A 638 -42.72 4.68 -15.50
N PHE A 639 -41.55 4.37 -14.97
CA PHE A 639 -40.83 3.11 -15.22
C PHE A 639 -40.89 2.16 -14.02
N MET A 640 -41.32 2.63 -12.85
CA MET A 640 -41.35 1.83 -11.63
C MET A 640 -42.51 0.83 -11.63
N SER A 641 -43.68 1.15 -12.20
CA SER A 641 -44.81 0.22 -12.22
C SER A 641 -44.51 -1.09 -12.98
N PRO A 642 -43.87 -1.10 -14.18
CA PRO A 642 -43.35 -2.34 -14.78
C PRO A 642 -42.41 -3.12 -13.87
N PHE A 643 -41.45 -2.45 -13.20
CA PHE A 643 -40.47 -3.11 -12.32
C PHE A 643 -41.12 -3.73 -11.08
N ILE A 644 -42.00 -2.98 -10.39
CA ILE A 644 -42.75 -3.45 -9.23
C ILE A 644 -43.59 -4.68 -9.62
N LYS A 645 -44.34 -4.61 -10.73
CA LYS A 645 -45.18 -5.72 -11.18
C LYS A 645 -44.37 -6.93 -11.66
N ALA A 646 -43.28 -6.73 -12.41
CA ALA A 646 -42.38 -7.81 -12.83
C ALA A 646 -41.71 -8.51 -11.65
N VAL A 647 -41.31 -7.75 -10.62
CA VAL A 647 -40.81 -8.29 -9.34
C VAL A 647 -41.92 -9.08 -8.64
N SER A 648 -43.14 -8.56 -8.53
CA SER A 648 -44.25 -9.29 -7.90
C SER A 648 -44.62 -10.61 -8.58
N GLU A 649 -44.58 -10.68 -9.91
CA GLU A 649 -44.81 -11.95 -10.62
C GLU A 649 -43.60 -12.90 -10.55
N ALA A 650 -42.38 -12.39 -10.41
CA ALA A 650 -41.18 -13.21 -10.19
C ALA A 650 -41.08 -13.76 -8.75
N LEU A 651 -41.50 -12.99 -7.74
CA LEU A 651 -41.52 -13.43 -6.33
C LEU A 651 -42.50 -14.59 -6.08
N LYS A 652 -43.60 -14.68 -6.85
CA LYS A 652 -44.50 -15.86 -6.84
C LYS A 652 -43.85 -17.13 -7.37
N GLN A 653 -42.84 -17.01 -8.22
CA GLN A 653 -42.18 -18.14 -8.89
C GLN A 653 -40.91 -18.59 -8.17
N VAL A 654 -40.35 -17.74 -7.31
CA VAL A 654 -39.18 -18.02 -6.45
C VAL A 654 -39.49 -17.50 -5.04
N PRO A 655 -40.39 -18.16 -4.28
CA PRO A 655 -40.90 -17.67 -3.00
C PRO A 655 -39.82 -17.52 -1.92
N GLU A 656 -38.68 -18.20 -2.06
CA GLU A 656 -37.48 -18.06 -1.24
C GLU A 656 -36.96 -16.61 -1.24
N VAL A 657 -37.14 -15.88 -2.35
CA VAL A 657 -36.73 -14.47 -2.50
C VAL A 657 -37.72 -13.51 -1.81
N ASN A 658 -38.92 -13.97 -1.45
CA ASN A 658 -39.94 -13.23 -0.68
C ASN A 658 -40.01 -13.66 0.80
N ALA A 659 -39.14 -14.59 1.22
CA ALA A 659 -39.05 -15.09 2.58
C ALA A 659 -38.06 -14.27 3.44
N ARG A 660 -37.97 -14.62 4.73
CA ARG A 660 -37.01 -14.06 5.70
C ARG A 660 -36.62 -15.08 6.76
N ILE A 661 -35.48 -14.86 7.42
CA ILE A 661 -35.04 -15.66 8.56
C ILE A 661 -35.49 -14.98 9.85
N GLU A 662 -36.22 -15.71 10.71
CA GLU A 662 -36.56 -15.27 12.07
C GLU A 662 -36.08 -16.33 13.08
N GLY A 663 -34.99 -16.02 13.78
CA GLY A 663 -34.32 -16.98 14.66
C GLY A 663 -33.76 -18.17 13.87
N ASN A 664 -34.31 -19.36 14.12
CA ASN A 664 -33.97 -20.60 13.43
C ASN A 664 -35.01 -21.01 12.37
N GLU A 665 -36.03 -20.19 12.12
CA GLU A 665 -37.12 -20.49 11.19
C GLU A 665 -37.05 -19.62 9.93
N VAL A 666 -37.53 -20.16 8.80
CA VAL A 666 -37.71 -19.41 7.54
C VAL A 666 -39.18 -19.08 7.39
N VAL A 667 -39.51 -17.79 7.44
CA VAL A 667 -40.88 -17.31 7.29
C VAL A 667 -41.09 -16.82 5.86
N TYR A 668 -41.82 -17.61 5.10
CA TYR A 668 -42.29 -17.25 3.76
C TYR A 668 -43.40 -16.20 3.84
N SER A 669 -43.57 -15.41 2.78
CA SER A 669 -44.61 -14.40 2.68
C SER A 669 -45.48 -14.68 1.45
N ASP A 670 -46.74 -15.02 1.65
CA ASP A 670 -47.71 -15.30 0.56
C ASP A 670 -48.23 -14.03 -0.15
N PHE A 671 -47.84 -12.86 0.36
CA PHE A 671 -48.15 -11.52 -0.15
C PHE A 671 -46.86 -10.78 -0.52
N VAL A 672 -46.93 -9.81 -1.44
CA VAL A 672 -45.77 -9.09 -1.95
C VAL A 672 -45.85 -7.60 -1.60
N ASP A 673 -45.16 -7.21 -0.53
CA ASP A 673 -45.10 -5.84 -0.07
C ASP A 673 -43.75 -5.20 -0.43
N ILE A 674 -43.74 -4.33 -1.44
CA ILE A 674 -42.51 -3.78 -2.01
C ILE A 674 -42.18 -2.42 -1.38
N SER A 675 -41.07 -2.38 -0.64
CA SER A 675 -40.42 -1.14 -0.21
C SER A 675 -39.74 -0.47 -1.40
N VAL A 676 -40.01 0.83 -1.61
CA VAL A 676 -39.35 1.62 -2.66
C VAL A 676 -38.44 2.65 -2.02
N ALA A 677 -37.14 2.59 -2.29
CA ALA A 677 -36.17 3.51 -1.70
C ALA A 677 -36.22 4.89 -2.38
N VAL A 678 -36.55 5.93 -1.61
CA VAL A 678 -36.72 7.32 -2.07
C VAL A 678 -35.75 8.25 -1.33
N ALA A 679 -34.94 8.99 -2.09
CA ALA A 679 -34.06 10.00 -1.53
C ALA A 679 -34.82 11.31 -1.21
N THR A 680 -34.55 11.89 -0.05
CA THR A 680 -35.13 13.18 0.39
C THR A 680 -34.03 14.11 0.91
N PRO A 681 -34.28 15.42 1.04
CA PRO A 681 -33.34 16.35 1.68
C PRO A 681 -32.99 16.02 3.14
N LYS A 682 -33.75 15.15 3.82
CA LYS A 682 -33.44 14.68 5.20
C LYS A 682 -32.65 13.36 5.22
N GLY A 683 -32.53 12.66 4.09
CA GLY A 683 -31.95 11.32 4.00
C GLY A 683 -32.81 10.37 3.15
N LEU A 684 -32.44 9.08 3.15
CA LEU A 684 -33.19 8.01 2.50
C LEU A 684 -34.42 7.62 3.34
N VAL A 685 -35.54 7.34 2.68
CA VAL A 685 -36.74 6.71 3.27
C VAL A 685 -37.23 5.58 2.38
N THR A 686 -37.93 4.60 2.96
CA THR A 686 -38.39 3.38 2.29
C THR A 686 -39.88 3.16 2.51
N PRO A 687 -40.78 3.95 1.90
CA PRO A 687 -42.21 3.68 1.89
C PRO A 687 -42.52 2.30 1.29
N VAL A 688 -43.56 1.63 1.82
CA VAL A 688 -44.00 0.29 1.43
C VAL A 688 -45.29 0.38 0.61
N LEU A 689 -45.32 -0.25 -0.57
CA LEU A 689 -46.57 -0.55 -1.29
C LEU A 689 -47.05 -1.93 -0.84
N ARG A 690 -48.34 -2.04 -0.49
CA ARG A 690 -48.96 -3.29 -0.02
C ARG A 690 -49.55 -4.09 -1.17
N ASN A 691 -49.53 -5.42 -1.06
CA ASN A 691 -50.26 -6.37 -1.93
C ASN A 691 -50.00 -6.14 -3.43
N CYS A 692 -48.74 -5.90 -3.81
CA CYS A 692 -48.35 -5.51 -5.17
C CYS A 692 -48.67 -6.59 -6.22
N GLU A 693 -48.78 -7.85 -5.79
CA GLU A 693 -49.20 -8.98 -6.61
C GLU A 693 -50.62 -8.84 -7.18
N ASN A 694 -51.51 -8.10 -6.49
CA ASN A 694 -52.89 -7.88 -6.89
C ASN A 694 -53.11 -6.58 -7.68
N LEU A 695 -52.15 -5.65 -7.67
CA LEU A 695 -52.30 -4.34 -8.31
C LEU A 695 -51.99 -4.36 -9.83
N SER A 696 -52.73 -3.56 -10.60
CA SER A 696 -52.37 -3.20 -11.97
C SER A 696 -51.27 -2.12 -12.01
N LEU A 697 -50.63 -1.94 -13.17
CA LEU A 697 -49.61 -0.91 -13.39
C LEU A 697 -50.11 0.51 -13.02
N ILE A 698 -51.38 0.81 -13.30
CA ILE A 698 -51.98 2.12 -13.04
C ILE A 698 -52.23 2.33 -11.54
N GLU A 699 -52.64 1.29 -10.83
CA GLU A 699 -52.85 1.35 -9.37
C GLU A 699 -51.51 1.47 -8.63
N ILE A 700 -50.45 0.81 -9.12
CA ILE A 700 -49.08 0.98 -8.62
C ILE A 700 -48.61 2.44 -8.76
N GLU A 701 -48.80 3.09 -9.93
CA GLU A 701 -48.45 4.51 -10.08
C GLU A 701 -49.31 5.43 -9.18
N LYS A 702 -50.61 5.14 -9.02
CA LYS A 702 -51.49 5.90 -8.10
C LYS A 702 -51.05 5.75 -6.63
N ALA A 703 -50.70 4.54 -6.20
CA ALA A 703 -50.18 4.25 -4.87
C ALA A 703 -48.82 4.93 -4.63
N MET A 704 -47.89 4.84 -5.59
CA MET A 704 -46.62 5.56 -5.52
C MET A 704 -46.82 7.08 -5.47
N ALA A 705 -47.72 7.65 -6.26
CA ALA A 705 -48.00 9.08 -6.26
C ALA A 705 -48.54 9.56 -4.90
N ALA A 706 -49.39 8.76 -4.25
CA ALA A 706 -49.89 9.03 -2.90
C ALA A 706 -48.76 8.98 -1.85
N LEU A 707 -47.91 7.94 -1.89
CA LEU A 707 -46.76 7.79 -0.98
C LEU A 707 -45.72 8.89 -1.19
N ALA A 708 -45.37 9.22 -2.45
CA ALA A 708 -44.48 10.33 -2.78
C ALA A 708 -45.02 11.67 -2.26
N LYS A 709 -46.33 11.90 -2.33
CA LYS A 709 -46.98 13.09 -1.76
C LYS A 709 -46.88 13.15 -0.23
N LYS A 710 -46.91 12.01 0.49
CA LYS A 710 -46.60 11.95 1.93
C LYS A 710 -45.12 12.26 2.21
N VAL A 711 -44.21 11.61 1.48
CA VAL A 711 -42.74 11.75 1.63
C VAL A 711 -42.27 13.19 1.40
N LEU A 712 -42.81 13.87 0.38
CA LEU A 712 -42.44 15.23 0.02
C LEU A 712 -43.18 16.31 0.83
N ALA A 713 -44.11 15.94 1.71
CA ALA A 713 -44.84 16.89 2.54
C ALA A 713 -43.93 17.51 3.62
N LYS A 714 -43.82 18.85 3.62
CA LYS A 714 -43.02 19.63 4.60
C LYS A 714 -43.34 19.27 6.06
N ASN A 715 -44.57 18.86 6.34
CA ASN A 715 -45.07 18.53 7.68
C ASN A 715 -44.72 17.10 8.15
N ASN A 716 -43.86 16.37 7.42
CA ASN A 716 -43.39 15.03 7.78
C ASN A 716 -44.52 13.98 7.86
N ALA A 717 -45.40 13.98 6.85
CA ALA A 717 -46.67 13.24 6.83
C ALA A 717 -46.58 11.75 6.47
N ILE A 718 -45.38 11.17 6.45
CA ILE A 718 -45.17 9.71 6.35
C ILE A 718 -45.13 9.12 7.76
N THR A 719 -45.92 8.07 8.00
CA THR A 719 -45.97 7.40 9.32
C THR A 719 -44.90 6.30 9.42
N ILE A 720 -44.81 5.66 10.59
CA ILE A 720 -43.97 4.46 10.75
C ILE A 720 -44.63 3.26 10.04
N GLU A 721 -45.97 3.16 10.03
CA GLU A 721 -46.67 2.07 9.32
C GLU A 721 -46.48 2.14 7.79
N ASP A 722 -46.37 3.36 7.23
CA ASP A 722 -46.01 3.58 5.82
C ASP A 722 -44.62 3.04 5.44
N MET A 723 -43.74 2.79 6.42
CA MET A 723 -42.32 2.41 6.23
C MET A 723 -41.96 1.01 6.78
N ALA A 724 -42.90 0.29 7.40
CA ALA A 724 -42.62 -0.93 8.14
C ALA A 724 -43.18 -2.19 7.48
N GLY A 725 -42.45 -3.31 7.56
CA GLY A 725 -42.95 -4.63 7.18
C GLY A 725 -43.24 -4.81 5.68
N GLY A 726 -42.39 -4.29 4.80
CA GLY A 726 -42.32 -4.79 3.42
C GLY A 726 -41.52 -6.09 3.34
N THR A 727 -41.79 -6.95 2.37
CA THR A 727 -41.13 -8.25 2.15
C THR A 727 -39.91 -8.15 1.24
N PHE A 728 -39.90 -7.19 0.30
CA PHE A 728 -38.82 -6.98 -0.67
C PHE A 728 -38.52 -5.48 -0.85
N THR A 729 -37.31 -5.10 -1.29
CA THR A 729 -36.97 -3.70 -1.60
C THR A 729 -36.53 -3.51 -3.05
N ILE A 730 -36.99 -2.43 -3.68
CA ILE A 730 -36.43 -1.90 -4.94
C ILE A 730 -35.77 -0.54 -4.65
N SER A 731 -34.53 -0.37 -5.12
CA SER A 731 -33.75 0.87 -4.99
C SER A 731 -33.27 1.34 -6.36
N ASN A 732 -33.52 2.61 -6.70
CA ASN A 732 -33.18 3.17 -8.00
C ASN A 732 -32.02 4.18 -7.88
N GLY A 733 -30.80 3.71 -8.14
CA GLY A 733 -29.60 4.54 -8.25
C GLY A 733 -29.46 5.20 -9.63
N GLY A 734 -30.21 4.73 -10.64
CA GLY A 734 -30.17 5.22 -12.01
C GLY A 734 -30.57 6.69 -12.17
N VAL A 735 -31.45 7.20 -11.31
CA VAL A 735 -31.82 8.64 -11.29
C VAL A 735 -30.65 9.57 -10.94
N PHE A 736 -29.56 9.04 -10.38
CA PHE A 736 -28.31 9.76 -10.09
C PHE A 736 -27.20 9.48 -11.13
N GLY A 737 -27.53 8.80 -12.24
CA GLY A 737 -26.56 8.44 -13.29
C GLY A 737 -25.66 7.24 -12.95
N SER A 738 -25.91 6.53 -11.83
CA SER A 738 -25.13 5.35 -11.44
C SER A 738 -25.19 4.27 -12.51
N MET A 739 -24.04 3.71 -12.88
CA MET A 739 -23.92 2.68 -13.93
C MET A 739 -24.25 1.28 -13.40
N MET A 740 -23.73 0.95 -12.23
CA MET A 740 -23.85 -0.34 -11.55
C MET A 740 -23.43 -0.14 -10.08
N GLY A 741 -23.99 -0.93 -9.17
CA GLY A 741 -23.65 -0.92 -7.74
C GLY A 741 -24.37 -2.04 -6.99
N THR A 742 -23.84 -2.40 -5.83
CA THR A 742 -24.35 -3.45 -4.95
C THR A 742 -25.27 -2.84 -3.87
N PRO A 743 -26.60 -2.93 -3.96
CA PRO A 743 -27.49 -2.46 -2.91
C PRO A 743 -27.32 -3.27 -1.61
N ILE A 744 -27.49 -2.61 -0.45
CA ILE A 744 -27.47 -3.27 0.87
C ILE A 744 -28.90 -3.68 1.23
N ILE A 745 -29.07 -4.91 1.72
CA ILE A 745 -30.37 -5.50 2.07
C ILE A 745 -31.07 -4.72 3.20
N ASN A 746 -32.40 -4.63 3.16
CA ASN A 746 -33.20 -3.91 4.15
C ASN A 746 -33.80 -4.88 5.19
N GLN A 747 -33.03 -5.23 6.22
CA GLN A 747 -33.43 -6.22 7.24
C GLN A 747 -34.81 -5.90 7.87
N PRO A 748 -35.71 -6.90 8.05
CA PRO A 748 -35.46 -8.34 7.99
C PRO A 748 -35.65 -9.01 6.61
N GLN A 749 -35.75 -8.25 5.51
CA GLN A 749 -35.92 -8.83 4.17
C GLN A 749 -34.70 -9.64 3.73
N ALA A 750 -34.90 -10.65 2.88
CA ALA A 750 -33.80 -11.47 2.36
C ALA A 750 -33.10 -10.88 1.12
N ALA A 751 -33.73 -9.97 0.37
CA ALA A 751 -33.21 -9.49 -0.91
C ALA A 751 -33.60 -8.04 -1.28
N ILE A 752 -32.81 -7.44 -2.18
CA ILE A 752 -33.02 -6.07 -2.70
C ILE A 752 -32.58 -5.96 -4.17
N LEU A 753 -33.42 -5.35 -5.00
CA LEU A 753 -33.14 -5.06 -6.42
C LEU A 753 -32.63 -3.63 -6.61
N GLY A 754 -31.44 -3.48 -7.17
CA GLY A 754 -30.82 -2.22 -7.57
C GLY A 754 -31.01 -1.92 -9.06
N MET A 755 -31.74 -0.85 -9.38
CA MET A 755 -31.93 -0.32 -10.74
C MET A 755 -30.92 0.79 -11.04
N HIS A 756 -30.28 0.73 -12.21
CA HIS A 756 -29.23 1.66 -12.62
C HIS A 756 -29.64 2.51 -13.83
N ALA A 757 -28.74 3.39 -14.29
CA ALA A 757 -29.03 4.32 -15.37
C ALA A 757 -29.10 3.59 -16.71
N THR A 758 -30.25 3.67 -17.38
CA THR A 758 -30.39 3.23 -18.77
C THR A 758 -29.48 4.06 -19.66
N LYS A 759 -28.68 3.41 -20.52
CA LYS A 759 -27.80 4.07 -21.49
C LYS A 759 -27.88 3.38 -22.84
N GLU A 760 -27.80 4.16 -23.91
CA GLU A 760 -27.68 3.63 -25.26
C GLU A 760 -26.36 2.86 -25.43
N ARG A 761 -26.44 1.65 -25.96
CA ARG A 761 -25.29 0.78 -26.23
C ARG A 761 -25.46 0.03 -27.53
N ALA A 762 -24.36 -0.19 -28.25
CA ALA A 762 -24.32 -1.17 -29.32
C ALA A 762 -24.40 -2.59 -28.73
N VAL A 763 -25.38 -3.38 -29.17
CA VAL A 763 -25.59 -4.78 -28.81
C VAL A 763 -25.94 -5.60 -30.06
N VAL A 764 -25.70 -6.92 -30.02
CA VAL A 764 -26.02 -7.80 -31.15
C VAL A 764 -27.40 -8.42 -30.95
N VAL A 765 -28.34 -8.11 -31.85
CA VAL A 765 -29.68 -8.72 -31.89
C VAL A 765 -29.87 -9.36 -33.25
N ASN A 766 -30.24 -10.65 -33.28
CA ASN A 766 -30.43 -11.43 -34.51
C ASN A 766 -29.24 -11.34 -35.49
N GLY A 767 -28.01 -11.28 -34.96
CA GLY A 767 -26.78 -11.16 -35.75
C GLY A 767 -26.43 -9.75 -36.23
N GLN A 768 -27.26 -8.74 -35.96
CA GLN A 768 -27.03 -7.34 -36.34
C GLN A 768 -26.61 -6.50 -35.14
N ILE A 769 -25.63 -5.60 -35.32
CA ILE A 769 -25.27 -4.61 -34.32
C ILE A 769 -26.32 -3.49 -34.35
N VAL A 770 -27.05 -3.31 -33.25
CA VAL A 770 -28.10 -2.30 -33.09
C VAL A 770 -27.87 -1.49 -31.82
N ILE A 771 -28.27 -0.22 -31.81
CA ILE A 771 -28.25 0.62 -30.61
C ILE A 771 -29.50 0.31 -29.79
N ARG A 772 -29.33 -0.03 -28.51
CA ARG A 772 -30.43 -0.31 -27.57
C ARG A 772 -30.25 0.43 -26.24
N PRO A 773 -31.34 0.88 -25.60
CA PRO A 773 -31.31 1.49 -24.28
C PRO A 773 -31.18 0.39 -23.21
N MET A 774 -29.96 0.05 -22.84
CA MET A 774 -29.67 -1.02 -21.88
C MET A 774 -29.63 -0.49 -20.45
N MET A 775 -30.24 -1.22 -19.50
CA MET A 775 -30.12 -0.99 -18.06
C MET A 775 -29.40 -2.16 -17.39
N TYR A 776 -28.47 -1.88 -16.46
CA TYR A 776 -27.97 -2.89 -15.53
C TYR A 776 -28.86 -3.00 -14.29
N VAL A 777 -29.16 -4.23 -13.88
CA VAL A 777 -29.82 -4.56 -12.62
C VAL A 777 -28.92 -5.42 -11.75
N ALA A 778 -29.00 -5.20 -10.44
CA ALA A 778 -28.25 -5.94 -9.43
C ALA A 778 -29.21 -6.49 -8.39
N LEU A 779 -29.20 -7.80 -8.14
CA LEU A 779 -29.93 -8.41 -7.02
C LEU A 779 -28.92 -8.75 -5.94
N THR A 780 -28.99 -8.07 -4.78
CA THR A 780 -28.27 -8.52 -3.57
C THR A 780 -29.22 -9.35 -2.73
N TYR A 781 -28.76 -10.51 -2.27
CA TYR A 781 -29.54 -11.50 -1.53
C TYR A 781 -28.73 -12.13 -0.40
N ASP A 782 -29.42 -12.59 0.65
CA ASP A 782 -28.82 -13.31 1.77
C ASP A 782 -28.62 -14.78 1.42
N HIS A 783 -27.38 -15.20 1.20
CA HIS A 783 -27.01 -16.56 0.78
C HIS A 783 -27.24 -17.62 1.87
N ARG A 784 -27.69 -17.23 3.07
CA ARG A 784 -28.19 -18.16 4.11
C ARG A 784 -29.58 -18.72 3.80
N LEU A 785 -30.29 -18.12 2.84
CA LEU A 785 -31.68 -18.46 2.46
C LEU A 785 -31.86 -18.60 0.95
N ILE A 786 -31.14 -17.81 0.15
CA ILE A 786 -31.30 -17.77 -1.32
C ILE A 786 -29.99 -18.24 -1.96
N ASP A 787 -30.01 -19.41 -2.60
CA ASP A 787 -28.86 -19.91 -3.37
C ASP A 787 -28.74 -19.23 -4.74
N GLY A 788 -27.57 -19.35 -5.36
CA GLY A 788 -27.26 -18.70 -6.64
C GLY A 788 -28.16 -19.13 -7.82
N ARG A 789 -28.83 -20.29 -7.73
CA ARG A 789 -29.81 -20.76 -8.73
C ARG A 789 -31.10 -19.94 -8.66
N GLU A 790 -31.63 -19.75 -7.46
CA GLU A 790 -32.86 -19.02 -7.13
C GLU A 790 -32.69 -17.55 -7.49
N ALA A 791 -31.59 -16.94 -7.04
CA ALA A 791 -31.23 -15.56 -7.35
C ALA A 791 -31.12 -15.30 -8.87
N THR A 792 -30.47 -16.21 -9.61
CA THR A 792 -30.33 -16.10 -11.07
C THR A 792 -31.66 -16.34 -11.78
N THR A 793 -32.45 -17.32 -11.35
CA THR A 793 -33.77 -17.63 -11.91
C THR A 793 -34.71 -16.43 -11.74
N PHE A 794 -34.75 -15.85 -10.54
CA PHE A 794 -35.49 -14.63 -10.25
C PHE A 794 -35.06 -13.46 -11.14
N LEU A 795 -33.76 -13.15 -11.22
CA LEU A 795 -33.29 -11.97 -11.96
C LEU A 795 -33.44 -12.14 -13.49
N VAL A 796 -33.28 -13.35 -14.01
CA VAL A 796 -33.61 -13.69 -15.41
C VAL A 796 -35.11 -13.60 -15.67
N ARG A 797 -35.97 -14.00 -14.72
CA ARG A 797 -37.42 -13.87 -14.86
C ARG A 797 -37.86 -12.40 -14.89
N VAL A 798 -37.32 -11.57 -13.99
CA VAL A 798 -37.53 -10.12 -14.00
C VAL A 798 -37.07 -9.50 -15.32
N LYS A 799 -35.89 -9.89 -15.84
CA LYS A 799 -35.41 -9.50 -17.18
C LYS A 799 -36.43 -9.86 -18.28
N GLN A 800 -36.88 -11.12 -18.34
CA GLN A 800 -37.83 -11.57 -19.38
C GLN A 800 -39.16 -10.79 -19.35
N LEU A 801 -39.71 -10.52 -18.16
CA LEU A 801 -40.96 -9.78 -18.00
C LEU A 801 -40.83 -8.29 -18.37
N LEU A 802 -39.63 -7.73 -18.25
CA LEU A 802 -39.36 -6.33 -18.61
C LEU A 802 -38.95 -6.17 -20.08
N GLU A 803 -38.24 -7.13 -20.66
CA GLU A 803 -37.92 -7.15 -22.09
C GLU A 803 -39.16 -7.47 -22.94
N ASP A 804 -40.16 -8.19 -22.42
CA ASP A 804 -41.47 -8.33 -23.04
C ASP A 804 -42.63 -8.12 -22.06
N PRO A 805 -43.11 -6.87 -21.87
CA PRO A 805 -44.22 -6.56 -20.99
C PRO A 805 -45.55 -7.25 -21.32
N ARG A 806 -45.71 -7.82 -22.52
CA ARG A 806 -46.91 -8.60 -22.88
C ARG A 806 -47.02 -9.87 -22.06
N ARG A 807 -45.88 -10.42 -21.60
CA ARG A 807 -45.82 -11.55 -20.66
C ARG A 807 -46.52 -11.26 -19.34
N ILE A 808 -46.39 -10.04 -18.82
CA ILE A 808 -47.06 -9.60 -17.59
C ILE A 808 -48.59 -9.63 -17.74
N LEU A 809 -49.12 -9.31 -18.93
CA LEU A 809 -50.54 -9.38 -19.24
C LEU A 809 -51.04 -10.83 -19.43
N LEU A 810 -50.19 -11.70 -19.97
CA LEU A 810 -50.51 -13.10 -20.30
C LEU A 810 -50.25 -14.08 -19.14
N GLY A 811 -49.45 -13.71 -18.13
CA GLY A 811 -49.06 -14.59 -17.02
C GLY A 811 -47.96 -15.61 -17.36
N VAL A 812 -47.17 -15.37 -18.42
CA VAL A 812 -46.16 -16.31 -19.00
C VAL A 812 -44.75 -15.70 -19.08
#